data_AF-A0A9X7BZ90-F1
#
_entry.id   AF-A0A9X7BZ90-F1
#
_cell.length_a   1.000
_cell.length_b   1.000
_cell.length_c   1.000
_cell.angle_alpha   90.00
_cell.angle_beta   90.00
_cell.angle_gamma   90.00
#
_symmetry.space_group_name_H-M   'P 1'
#
loop_
_entity.id
_entity.type
_entity.pdbx_description
1 polymer ?
#
loop_
_entity_poly.entity_id
_entity_poly.type
_entity_poly.pdbx_seq_one_letter_code
_entity_poly.pdbx_strand_id
1 'polypeptide(L)'
;MRSQKFTLLLLSLLLFLPLFLTNFITPNLALADSPKQSQKIVGYFPSWGVYGRNYQVADIDASKLTHLNYAFADICWNGKHGNPSTHPDNPNKQTWNCKESGVPLQNKEVPNGTLVLGEPWADVTKSYPGSGTTWEDCDKYARCGNFGELKRLKAKYPHLKTIISVGGWTWSNRFSDMAADEKTRKVFAESTVAFLRAYGFDGVDLDWEYPGVETIPGGSYRPEDKQNFTLLLQDVRNALNKAGAEDGKQYLLTIASGASQRYADHTELKKISQILDWINIMTYDFHGGWEATSNHNAALYKDPNDPAANTNFYVDGAINVYTNEGVPVDKLVLGVPFYGRGWKSCGKENNGQYQPCKPGSDGKLASKGTWDDYSTGDTGVYDYGDLAANYVNKNGFVRYWNDTAKVPYLYNATTGTFISYDDNESMKYKTDYIKTKGLSGAMFWELSGDCRTSPKYSCSGPKLLDTLVKELLGGPISQKDTEPPTNVKNIVVTNKNSNSVQLNWTASTDNVGVTEYEITAGEEKWSTTTNSITIKNLKPNTEYTFSVIAKDAAGNKSQPTALTVKTDETNTTPPDGNGTATFSVTSNWGSGYNFSIIIKNNGTTPIKNWKLEFDYSGNLTQVWDSKISSKTNNHYVITNAGWNGEIPPGGSITIGGAGTGNPAELLNAVIGEN
;
A
#
# COMPACT_ATOMS: atom_id res chain seq x y z
N MET A 1 -0.91 -9.12 -73.72
CA MET A 1 -2.17 -9.33 -74.47
C MET A 1 -2.84 -10.59 -73.95
N ARG A 2 -3.84 -10.47 -73.06
CA ARG A 2 -4.50 -11.62 -72.40
C ARG A 2 -5.96 -11.28 -72.02
N SER A 3 -6.87 -12.01 -72.65
CA SER A 3 -8.13 -12.64 -72.17
C SER A 3 -9.14 -11.92 -71.24
N GLN A 4 -10.40 -12.02 -71.66
CA GLN A 4 -11.70 -11.61 -71.10
C GLN A 4 -12.10 -12.21 -69.73
N LYS A 5 -13.05 -11.58 -69.00
CA LYS A 5 -14.48 -11.98 -68.83
C LYS A 5 -15.30 -11.10 -67.85
N PHE A 6 -16.62 -11.03 -68.10
CA PHE A 6 -17.72 -10.30 -67.44
C PHE A 6 -18.10 -10.78 -66.01
N THR A 7 -18.63 -9.90 -65.12
CA THR A 7 -20.03 -9.86 -64.59
C THR A 7 -20.23 -8.82 -63.45
N LEU A 8 -21.27 -7.96 -63.62
CA LEU A 8 -22.11 -7.09 -62.74
C LEU A 8 -21.88 -6.95 -61.22
N LEU A 9 -22.13 -5.76 -60.62
CA LEU A 9 -23.46 -5.21 -60.26
C LEU A 9 -23.38 -3.75 -59.73
N LEU A 10 -24.51 -3.03 -59.76
CA LEU A 10 -24.72 -1.57 -59.67
C LEU A 10 -25.55 -1.14 -58.43
N LEU A 11 -25.58 0.18 -58.21
CA LEU A 11 -26.68 1.04 -57.68
C LEU A 11 -26.84 1.24 -56.15
N SER A 12 -27.12 2.48 -55.73
CA SER A 12 -28.51 2.93 -55.42
C SER A 12 -28.61 4.41 -54.98
N LEU A 13 -29.81 4.97 -55.22
CA LEU A 13 -30.25 6.38 -55.21
C LEU A 13 -31.42 6.55 -54.20
N LEU A 14 -31.63 7.77 -53.71
CA LEU A 14 -32.56 8.20 -52.63
C LEU A 14 -34.07 8.30 -53.01
N LEU A 15 -34.88 8.31 -51.93
CA LEU A 15 -36.29 7.93 -51.75
C LEU A 15 -37.39 8.99 -52.01
N PHE A 16 -38.62 8.47 -52.11
CA PHE A 16 -39.94 9.10 -52.23
C PHE A 16 -40.87 8.75 -51.03
N LEU A 17 -41.85 9.63 -50.77
CA LEU A 17 -43.24 9.44 -50.27
C LEU A 17 -43.60 9.33 -48.75
N PRO A 18 -44.81 9.80 -48.33
CA PRO A 18 -45.23 9.96 -46.92
C PRO A 18 -46.41 9.05 -46.43
N LEU A 19 -46.61 9.08 -45.09
CA LEU A 19 -47.84 8.90 -44.26
C LEU A 19 -48.55 7.53 -44.17
N PHE A 20 -48.51 6.90 -42.98
CA PHE A 20 -49.61 6.14 -42.35
C PHE A 20 -49.41 6.02 -40.81
N LEU A 21 -50.49 6.20 -40.04
CA LEU A 21 -50.58 6.11 -38.57
C LEU A 21 -50.48 4.67 -38.05
N THR A 22 -49.80 4.45 -36.91
CA THR A 22 -50.20 3.47 -35.87
C THR A 22 -49.59 3.83 -34.50
N ASN A 23 -50.39 3.57 -33.44
CA ASN A 23 -50.11 3.72 -32.02
C ASN A 23 -48.72 3.23 -31.56
N PHE A 24 -48.00 4.08 -30.82
CA PHE A 24 -47.00 3.63 -29.85
C PHE A 24 -47.35 4.18 -28.47
N ILE A 25 -47.68 3.26 -27.57
CA ILE A 25 -47.60 3.46 -26.13
C ILE A 25 -46.16 3.86 -25.84
N THR A 26 -45.93 5.09 -25.36
CA THR A 26 -44.64 5.46 -24.79
C THR A 26 -44.38 4.58 -23.57
N PRO A 27 -43.33 3.74 -23.55
CA PRO A 27 -42.86 3.22 -22.29
C PRO A 27 -42.37 4.43 -21.49
N ASN A 28 -42.83 4.57 -20.25
CA ASN A 28 -42.09 5.33 -19.25
C ASN A 28 -40.66 4.80 -19.29
N LEU A 29 -39.75 5.58 -19.88
CA LEU A 29 -38.33 5.46 -19.62
C LEU A 29 -38.16 5.88 -18.16
N ALA A 30 -38.31 4.90 -17.26
CA ALA A 30 -37.63 4.96 -15.99
C ALA A 30 -36.18 5.29 -16.33
N LEU A 31 -35.70 6.43 -15.84
CA LEU A 31 -34.27 6.74 -15.83
C LEU A 31 -33.58 5.50 -15.29
N ALA A 32 -32.85 4.80 -16.16
CA ALA A 32 -31.98 3.73 -15.72
C ALA A 32 -31.01 4.37 -14.73
N ASP A 33 -31.07 3.96 -13.47
CA ASP A 33 -30.06 4.29 -12.47
C ASP A 33 -28.70 4.01 -13.12
N SER A 34 -27.92 5.07 -13.37
CA SER A 34 -26.51 4.93 -13.66
C SER A 34 -25.92 4.01 -12.59
N PRO A 35 -25.13 2.98 -12.92
CA PRO A 35 -24.56 2.10 -11.91
C PRO A 35 -23.89 2.96 -10.85
N LYS A 36 -24.37 2.90 -9.60
CA LYS A 36 -23.84 3.70 -8.49
C LYS A 36 -22.33 3.48 -8.44
N GLN A 37 -21.56 4.53 -8.73
CA GLN A 37 -20.09 4.53 -8.60
C GLN A 37 -19.75 4.04 -7.18
N SER A 38 -19.05 2.92 -7.06
CA SER A 38 -18.64 2.40 -5.76
C SER A 38 -17.72 3.40 -5.06
N GLN A 39 -18.14 3.90 -3.90
CA GLN A 39 -17.44 4.94 -3.15
C GLN A 39 -16.43 4.33 -2.16
N LYS A 40 -15.34 5.04 -1.90
CA LYS A 40 -14.34 4.69 -0.89
C LYS A 40 -14.42 5.65 0.30
N ILE A 41 -14.09 5.14 1.49
CA ILE A 41 -13.79 5.94 2.68
C ILE A 41 -12.42 5.49 3.17
N VAL A 42 -11.43 6.37 3.04
CA VAL A 42 -10.01 6.14 3.38
C VAL A 42 -9.66 6.94 4.63
N GLY A 43 -9.47 6.27 5.77
CA GLY A 43 -9.12 6.95 7.02
C GLY A 43 -7.63 6.88 7.31
N TYR A 44 -7.03 8.01 7.72
CA TYR A 44 -5.67 8.01 8.26
C TYR A 44 -5.66 7.69 9.76
N PHE A 45 -4.78 6.77 10.16
CA PHE A 45 -4.47 6.44 11.55
C PHE A 45 -3.04 6.91 11.88
N PRO A 46 -2.87 7.90 12.77
CA PRO A 46 -1.55 8.37 13.17
C PRO A 46 -0.92 7.42 14.21
N SER A 47 0.30 6.96 13.97
CA SER A 47 1.07 6.09 14.88
C SER A 47 1.17 6.69 16.28
N TRP A 48 1.41 8.00 16.36
CA TRP A 48 1.51 8.74 17.62
C TRP A 48 0.18 8.95 18.34
N GLY A 49 -0.97 8.60 17.71
CA GLY A 49 -2.29 8.66 18.31
C GLY A 49 -2.44 7.79 19.56
N VAL A 50 -1.64 6.72 19.66
CA VAL A 50 -1.68 5.76 20.77
C VAL A 50 -1.12 6.28 22.09
N TYR A 51 -0.42 7.42 22.06
CA TYR A 51 0.21 8.06 23.23
C TYR A 51 -0.74 9.06 23.91
N GLY A 52 -0.38 10.35 23.97
CA GLY A 52 -1.16 11.37 24.70
C GLY A 52 -2.59 11.58 24.16
N ARG A 53 -2.83 11.27 22.88
CA ARG A 53 -4.17 11.27 22.28
C ARG A 53 -5.05 10.12 22.75
N ASN A 54 -4.42 9.04 23.21
CA ASN A 54 -5.02 7.78 23.65
C ASN A 54 -6.12 7.30 22.70
N TYR A 55 -5.78 7.15 21.42
CA TYR A 55 -6.63 6.55 20.40
C TYR A 55 -5.91 5.33 19.84
N GLN A 56 -6.44 4.15 20.13
CA GLN A 56 -5.83 2.86 19.81
C GLN A 56 -6.46 2.27 18.55
N VAL A 57 -5.78 1.32 17.90
CA VAL A 57 -6.33 0.59 16.74
C VAL A 57 -7.66 -0.11 17.10
N ALA A 58 -7.78 -0.61 18.33
CA ALA A 58 -8.99 -1.27 18.82
C ALA A 58 -10.22 -0.34 18.94
N ASP A 59 -10.02 0.99 18.98
CA ASP A 59 -11.10 1.97 19.05
C ASP A 59 -11.80 2.18 17.68
N ILE A 60 -11.19 1.67 16.61
CA ILE A 60 -11.66 1.85 15.24
C ILE A 60 -12.86 0.95 14.96
N ASP A 61 -13.98 1.57 14.57
CA ASP A 61 -15.10 0.88 13.93
C ASP A 61 -14.85 0.80 12.42
N ALA A 62 -14.16 -0.25 11.98
CA ALA A 62 -13.77 -0.38 10.58
C ALA A 62 -14.94 -0.77 9.64
N SER A 63 -16.14 -1.02 10.15
CA SER A 63 -17.34 -1.10 9.29
C SER A 63 -17.65 0.22 8.56
N LYS A 64 -17.02 1.31 9.01
CA LYS A 64 -17.15 2.66 8.45
C LYS A 64 -16.08 3.00 7.41
N LEU A 65 -15.13 2.10 7.17
CA LEU A 65 -13.97 2.33 6.31
C LEU A 65 -13.89 1.28 5.22
N THR A 66 -13.49 1.67 4.01
CA THR A 66 -13.03 0.69 3.03
C THR A 66 -11.53 0.46 3.15
N HIS A 67 -10.77 1.53 3.45
CA HIS A 67 -9.32 1.48 3.57
C HIS A 67 -8.84 2.26 4.81
N LEU A 68 -7.74 1.82 5.40
CA LEU A 68 -7.04 2.49 6.48
C LEU A 68 -5.59 2.74 6.08
N ASN A 69 -5.20 4.01 6.00
CA ASN A 69 -3.81 4.42 5.82
C ASN A 69 -3.14 4.58 7.20
N TYR A 70 -2.06 3.85 7.45
CA TYR A 70 -1.25 4.00 8.67
C TYR A 70 -0.15 5.04 8.42
N ALA A 71 -0.11 6.10 9.23
CA ALA A 71 0.84 7.20 9.12
C ALA A 71 1.85 7.16 10.31
N PHE A 72 3.16 7.06 10.10
CA PHE A 72 3.88 6.89 8.82
C PHE A 72 5.05 5.90 8.97
N ALA A 73 5.45 5.32 7.85
CA ALA A 73 6.79 4.76 7.64
C ALA A 73 7.74 5.82 7.03
N ASP A 74 9.04 5.50 6.95
CA ASP A 74 10.08 6.46 6.57
C ASP A 74 11.16 5.84 5.65
N ILE A 75 12.05 6.66 5.10
CA ILE A 75 13.12 6.27 4.16
C ILE A 75 14.48 6.33 4.86
N CYS A 76 15.20 5.20 4.86
CA CYS A 76 16.55 5.15 5.40
C CYS A 76 17.57 5.85 4.49
N TRP A 77 18.44 6.66 5.08
CA TRP A 77 19.57 7.31 4.42
C TRP A 77 20.77 7.44 5.35
N ASN A 78 21.93 6.98 4.92
CA ASN A 78 23.17 6.93 5.70
C ASN A 78 22.98 6.22 7.06
N GLY A 79 22.24 5.12 7.06
CA GLY A 79 21.95 4.32 8.25
C GLY A 79 20.98 4.96 9.24
N LYS A 80 20.37 6.11 8.90
CA LYS A 80 19.40 6.82 9.74
C LYS A 80 18.12 7.15 8.99
N HIS A 81 17.05 7.42 9.73
CA HIS A 81 15.81 7.99 9.20
C HIS A 81 15.36 9.16 10.11
N GLY A 82 14.35 9.91 9.69
CA GLY A 82 13.90 11.17 10.29
C GLY A 82 14.41 12.42 9.59
N ASN A 83 14.01 13.59 10.09
CA ASN A 83 14.36 14.89 9.54
C ASN A 83 15.25 15.68 10.51
N PRO A 84 16.55 15.82 10.23
CA PRO A 84 17.49 16.50 11.12
C PRO A 84 17.41 18.03 11.06
N SER A 85 16.61 18.60 10.15
CA SER A 85 16.52 20.06 10.03
C SER A 85 16.06 20.68 11.34
N THR A 86 16.78 21.69 11.81
CA THR A 86 16.42 22.42 13.03
C THR A 86 15.51 23.62 12.75
N HIS A 87 15.13 23.83 11.48
CA HIS A 87 14.24 24.91 11.05
C HIS A 87 12.92 24.90 11.87
N PRO A 88 12.33 26.05 12.22
CA PRO A 88 11.08 26.13 12.97
C PRO A 88 9.91 25.37 12.34
N ASP A 89 9.90 25.21 11.01
CA ASP A 89 8.83 24.50 10.29
C ASP A 89 8.94 22.97 10.37
N ASN A 90 10.03 22.45 10.93
CA ASN A 90 10.16 21.03 11.26
C ASN A 90 9.61 20.76 12.68
N PRO A 91 8.45 20.08 12.82
CA PRO A 91 7.88 19.78 14.12
C PRO A 91 8.60 18.63 14.85
N ASN A 92 9.41 17.83 14.16
CA ASN A 92 10.15 16.71 14.75
C ASN A 92 11.62 16.69 14.28
N LYS A 93 12.48 17.35 15.07
CA LYS A 93 13.89 17.60 14.78
C LYS A 93 14.78 16.45 15.23
N GLN A 94 14.36 15.23 14.93
CA GLN A 94 15.00 14.00 15.43
C GLN A 94 15.33 13.04 14.29
N THR A 95 16.37 12.23 14.53
CA THR A 95 16.71 11.08 13.68
C THR A 95 16.94 9.85 14.56
N TRP A 96 16.72 8.68 13.98
CA TRP A 96 16.95 7.39 14.60
C TRP A 96 17.78 6.52 13.67
N ASN A 97 18.45 5.51 14.23
CA ASN A 97 19.18 4.54 13.41
C ASN A 97 18.19 3.59 12.74
N CYS A 98 18.44 3.22 11.48
CA CYS A 98 17.58 2.25 10.78
C CYS A 98 17.81 0.82 11.27
N LYS A 99 19.02 0.52 11.77
CA LYS A 99 19.37 -0.81 12.26
C LYS A 99 18.69 -1.08 13.59
N GLU A 100 17.83 -2.09 13.62
CA GLU A 100 17.09 -2.49 14.81
C GLU A 100 17.16 -4.00 15.01
N SER A 101 17.75 -4.43 16.13
CA SER A 101 18.03 -5.85 16.40
C SER A 101 16.76 -6.68 16.61
N GLY A 102 15.69 -6.05 17.14
CA GLY A 102 14.39 -6.68 17.38
C GLY A 102 13.49 -6.75 16.15
N VAL A 103 13.95 -6.24 15.01
CA VAL A 103 13.18 -6.16 13.76
C VAL A 103 13.91 -6.95 12.66
N PRO A 104 13.45 -8.16 12.28
CA PRO A 104 14.18 -9.01 11.36
C PRO A 104 14.55 -8.36 10.02
N LEU A 105 13.67 -7.51 9.46
CA LEU A 105 13.92 -6.80 8.19
C LEU A 105 15.03 -5.72 8.32
N GLN A 106 15.23 -5.19 9.53
CA GLN A 106 16.12 -4.08 9.84
C GLN A 106 17.34 -4.49 10.69
N ASN A 107 17.49 -5.77 11.04
CA ASN A 107 18.63 -6.29 11.79
C ASN A 107 19.88 -6.48 10.89
N LYS A 108 20.31 -5.40 10.24
CA LYS A 108 21.47 -5.32 9.33
C LYS A 108 21.86 -3.86 9.12
N GLU A 109 22.98 -3.60 8.47
CA GLU A 109 23.24 -2.28 7.90
C GLU A 109 22.22 -2.02 6.79
N VAL A 110 21.37 -1.01 6.98
CA VAL A 110 20.22 -0.75 6.10
C VAL A 110 20.65 0.15 4.93
N PRO A 111 20.54 -0.29 3.66
CA PRO A 111 20.95 0.52 2.50
C PRO A 111 20.12 1.79 2.32
N ASN A 112 20.72 2.81 1.70
CA ASN A 112 20.01 4.03 1.30
C ASN A 112 18.81 3.71 0.39
N GLY A 113 17.69 4.39 0.63
CA GLY A 113 16.44 4.19 -0.09
C GLY A 113 15.58 3.05 0.45
N THR A 114 15.99 2.34 1.50
CA THR A 114 15.15 1.29 2.11
C THR A 114 13.96 1.90 2.85
N LEU A 115 12.75 1.40 2.61
CA LEU A 115 11.57 1.68 3.44
C LEU A 115 11.74 1.06 4.83
N VAL A 116 11.57 1.85 5.89
CA VAL A 116 11.73 1.42 7.29
C VAL A 116 10.52 1.82 8.15
N LEU A 117 10.37 1.15 9.29
CA LEU A 117 9.42 1.55 10.33
C LEU A 117 9.69 2.98 10.78
N GLY A 118 8.63 3.77 11.00
CA GLY A 118 8.77 5.14 11.50
C GLY A 118 9.07 5.16 13.00
N GLU A 119 8.43 4.26 13.77
CA GLU A 119 8.64 4.15 15.20
C GLU A 119 8.44 2.70 15.66
N PRO A 120 9.52 1.88 15.68
CA PRO A 120 9.41 0.42 15.88
C PRO A 120 8.65 0.00 17.14
N TRP A 121 8.70 0.79 18.22
CA TRP A 121 8.05 0.42 19.46
C TRP A 121 6.52 0.44 19.34
N ALA A 122 5.92 1.53 18.85
CA ALA A 122 4.48 1.57 18.58
C ALA A 122 4.09 0.65 17.42
N ASP A 123 4.92 0.59 16.38
CA ASP A 123 4.57 -0.12 15.15
C ASP A 123 4.50 -1.63 15.37
N VAL A 124 5.50 -2.23 16.03
CA VAL A 124 5.68 -3.69 16.06
C VAL A 124 6.14 -4.31 17.39
N THR A 125 6.67 -3.53 18.34
CA THR A 125 7.23 -4.10 19.59
C THR A 125 6.24 -4.10 20.76
N LYS A 126 5.45 -3.04 20.92
CA LYS A 126 4.56 -2.88 22.08
C LYS A 126 3.58 -4.06 22.19
N SER A 127 3.61 -4.77 23.31
CA SER A 127 2.68 -5.88 23.57
C SER A 127 1.29 -5.35 23.94
N TYR A 128 0.24 -5.93 23.35
CA TYR A 128 -1.15 -5.65 23.69
C TYR A 128 -1.77 -6.84 24.47
N PRO A 129 -2.36 -6.62 25.66
CA PRO A 129 -3.00 -7.70 26.41
C PRO A 129 -4.11 -8.39 25.62
N GLY A 130 -4.16 -9.72 25.68
CA GLY A 130 -5.18 -10.52 24.99
C GLY A 130 -4.98 -10.67 23.48
N SER A 131 -3.81 -10.29 22.93
CA SER A 131 -3.44 -10.53 21.53
C SER A 131 -3.08 -12.00 21.23
N GLY A 132 -2.63 -12.75 22.25
CA GLY A 132 -2.10 -14.11 22.10
C GLY A 132 -0.63 -14.19 21.65
N THR A 133 0.06 -13.06 21.52
CA THR A 133 1.49 -13.01 21.15
C THR A 133 2.38 -13.40 22.32
N THR A 134 3.45 -14.16 22.06
CA THR A 134 4.47 -14.45 23.07
C THR A 134 5.41 -13.26 23.27
N TRP A 135 6.26 -13.32 24.30
CA TRP A 135 7.32 -12.33 24.47
C TRP A 135 8.27 -12.28 23.27
N GLU A 136 8.66 -13.45 22.74
CA GLU A 136 9.62 -13.53 21.63
C GLU A 136 9.04 -12.97 20.33
N ASP A 137 7.74 -13.16 20.09
CA ASP A 137 7.02 -12.56 18.96
C ASP A 137 7.14 -11.03 18.93
N CYS A 138 7.09 -10.39 20.10
CA CYS A 138 7.21 -8.95 20.22
C CYS A 138 8.66 -8.47 20.21
N ASP A 139 9.54 -9.12 20.98
CA ASP A 139 10.91 -8.68 21.24
C ASP A 139 11.84 -8.88 20.04
N LYS A 140 11.67 -9.98 19.29
CA LYS A 140 12.62 -10.38 18.23
C LYS A 140 12.03 -10.50 16.83
N TYR A 141 10.72 -10.72 16.74
CA TYR A 141 10.07 -11.01 15.45
C TYR A 141 9.16 -9.90 14.95
N ALA A 142 9.01 -8.80 15.68
CA ALA A 142 8.21 -7.64 15.26
C ALA A 142 6.76 -8.02 14.88
N ARG A 143 6.11 -8.87 15.68
CA ARG A 143 4.74 -9.38 15.43
C ARG A 143 3.68 -8.77 16.35
N CYS A 144 4.01 -7.71 17.08
CA CYS A 144 3.14 -7.04 18.03
C CYS A 144 2.85 -5.60 17.55
N GLY A 145 2.71 -4.65 18.47
CA GLY A 145 2.45 -3.25 18.15
C GLY A 145 1.12 -3.02 17.42
N ASN A 146 1.01 -1.85 16.81
CA ASN A 146 -0.16 -1.45 16.04
C ASN A 146 -0.37 -2.37 14.83
N PHE A 147 0.69 -2.92 14.24
CA PHE A 147 0.57 -3.81 13.08
C PHE A 147 -0.07 -5.15 13.47
N GLY A 148 0.25 -5.68 14.65
CA GLY A 148 -0.46 -6.82 15.23
C GLY A 148 -1.95 -6.54 15.45
N GLU A 149 -2.28 -5.35 15.96
CA GLU A 149 -3.68 -4.95 16.16
C GLU A 149 -4.43 -4.71 14.84
N LEU A 150 -3.77 -4.19 13.80
CA LEU A 150 -4.36 -4.06 12.45
C LEU A 150 -4.70 -5.42 11.85
N LYS A 151 -3.85 -6.44 12.05
CA LYS A 151 -4.15 -7.82 11.64
C LYS A 151 -5.43 -8.33 12.32
N ARG A 152 -5.61 -8.05 13.62
CA ARG A 152 -6.84 -8.41 14.35
C ARG A 152 -8.05 -7.63 13.86
N LEU A 153 -7.87 -6.35 13.51
CA LEU A 153 -8.93 -5.50 12.98
C LEU A 153 -9.44 -6.01 11.62
N LYS A 154 -8.54 -6.42 10.72
CA LYS A 154 -8.90 -7.06 9.44
C LYS A 154 -9.67 -8.36 9.63
N ALA A 155 -9.25 -9.23 10.56
CA ALA A 155 -9.98 -10.45 10.86
C ALA A 155 -11.40 -10.18 11.38
N LYS A 156 -11.58 -9.08 12.15
CA LYS A 156 -12.89 -8.64 12.64
C LYS A 156 -13.77 -8.02 11.54
N TYR A 157 -13.16 -7.30 10.60
CA TYR A 157 -13.83 -6.61 9.50
C TYR A 157 -13.19 -7.03 8.17
N PRO A 158 -13.60 -8.18 7.59
CA PRO A 158 -12.85 -8.87 6.54
C PRO A 158 -12.79 -8.14 5.20
N HIS A 159 -13.60 -7.09 5.00
CA HIS A 159 -13.54 -6.23 3.82
C HIS A 159 -12.42 -5.18 3.89
N LEU A 160 -11.88 -4.90 5.08
CA LEU A 160 -10.94 -3.81 5.31
C LEU A 160 -9.60 -4.07 4.61
N LYS A 161 -9.09 -3.04 3.94
CA LYS A 161 -7.72 -3.01 3.42
C LYS A 161 -6.85 -2.05 4.20
N THR A 162 -5.63 -2.45 4.55
CA THR A 162 -4.65 -1.62 5.25
C THR A 162 -3.53 -1.19 4.30
N ILE A 163 -3.15 0.07 4.35
CA ILE A 163 -2.14 0.68 3.48
C ILE A 163 -1.11 1.37 4.38
N ILE A 164 0.17 1.16 4.13
CA ILE A 164 1.23 1.90 4.83
C ILE A 164 1.51 3.22 4.10
N SER A 165 1.35 4.35 4.77
CA SER A 165 1.68 5.66 4.22
C SER A 165 3.12 6.04 4.57
N VAL A 166 3.84 6.61 3.63
CA VAL A 166 5.28 6.89 3.72
C VAL A 166 5.51 8.40 3.59
N GLY A 167 6.30 8.96 4.50
CA GLY A 167 6.72 10.36 4.45
C GLY A 167 5.79 11.32 5.20
N GLY A 168 4.94 12.04 4.46
CA GLY A 168 4.19 13.20 4.93
C GLY A 168 5.08 14.45 5.07
N TRP A 169 4.51 15.54 5.56
CA TRP A 169 5.18 16.84 5.74
C TRP A 169 6.57 16.75 6.38
N THR A 170 6.69 15.98 7.47
CA THR A 170 7.92 15.96 8.28
C THR A 170 9.02 15.11 7.64
N TRP A 171 8.68 13.96 7.06
CA TRP A 171 9.64 12.94 6.61
C TRP A 171 9.78 12.85 5.08
N SER A 172 9.35 13.89 4.36
CA SER A 172 9.55 13.97 2.90
C SER A 172 10.95 14.37 2.46
N ASN A 173 11.86 14.67 3.40
CA ASN A 173 13.19 15.23 3.15
C ASN A 173 14.13 14.33 2.31
N ARG A 174 13.79 13.05 2.09
CA ARG A 174 14.62 12.07 1.35
C ARG A 174 13.99 11.49 0.09
N PHE A 175 12.76 11.85 -0.27
CA PHE A 175 12.16 11.34 -1.50
C PHE A 175 12.96 11.75 -2.74
N SER A 176 13.38 13.02 -2.86
CA SER A 176 14.12 13.49 -4.03
C SER A 176 15.44 12.73 -4.20
N ASP A 177 16.21 12.57 -3.12
CA ASP A 177 17.47 11.80 -3.14
C ASP A 177 17.25 10.33 -3.54
N MET A 178 16.23 9.69 -2.99
CA MET A 178 15.90 8.29 -3.31
C MET A 178 15.39 8.13 -4.74
N ALA A 179 14.60 9.07 -5.24
CA ALA A 179 14.00 9.00 -6.58
C ALA A 179 15.01 9.33 -7.70
N ALA A 180 16.05 10.12 -7.41
CA ALA A 180 17.04 10.58 -8.39
C ALA A 180 17.94 9.47 -8.95
N ASP A 181 18.18 8.38 -8.21
CA ASP A 181 19.01 7.24 -8.64
C ASP A 181 18.16 5.98 -8.83
N GLU A 182 18.30 5.33 -9.99
CA GLU A 182 17.63 4.07 -10.30
C GLU A 182 17.93 3.00 -9.25
N LYS A 183 19.16 2.94 -8.75
CA LYS A 183 19.55 1.94 -7.76
C LYS A 183 18.76 2.10 -6.45
N THR A 184 18.59 3.33 -5.97
CA THR A 184 17.83 3.60 -4.75
C THR A 184 16.31 3.44 -4.96
N ARG A 185 15.77 3.75 -6.15
CA ARG A 185 14.38 3.42 -6.49
C ARG A 185 14.11 1.93 -6.45
N LYS A 186 15.02 1.10 -6.98
CA LYS A 186 14.89 -0.37 -6.91
C LYS A 186 14.98 -0.88 -5.47
N VAL A 187 15.90 -0.34 -4.66
CA VAL A 187 15.96 -0.67 -3.22
C VAL A 187 14.65 -0.32 -2.51
N PHE A 188 14.08 0.85 -2.78
CA PHE A 188 12.80 1.28 -2.21
C PHE A 188 11.65 0.36 -2.64
N ALA A 189 11.54 0.05 -3.93
CA ALA A 189 10.48 -0.81 -4.45
C ALA A 189 10.53 -2.23 -3.88
N GLU A 190 11.71 -2.85 -3.81
CA GLU A 190 11.88 -4.20 -3.26
C GLU A 190 11.66 -4.23 -1.73
N SER A 191 12.16 -3.22 -1.01
CA SER A 191 11.92 -3.11 0.44
C SER A 191 10.45 -2.85 0.77
N THR A 192 9.74 -2.12 -0.10
CA THR A 192 8.28 -1.94 0.00
C THR A 192 7.56 -3.28 -0.07
N VAL A 193 7.83 -4.10 -1.09
CA VAL A 193 7.25 -5.46 -1.20
C VAL A 193 7.54 -6.31 0.05
N ALA A 194 8.78 -6.27 0.54
CA ALA A 194 9.18 -7.01 1.74
C ALA A 194 8.41 -6.52 2.99
N PHE A 195 8.22 -5.21 3.14
CA PHE A 195 7.47 -4.59 4.22
C PHE A 195 6.01 -5.04 4.21
N LEU A 196 5.33 -4.98 3.04
CA LEU A 196 3.92 -5.38 2.92
C LEU A 196 3.73 -6.85 3.31
N ARG A 197 4.59 -7.74 2.80
CA ARG A 197 4.56 -9.17 3.10
C ARG A 197 4.81 -9.47 4.58
N ALA A 198 5.78 -8.78 5.19
CA ALA A 198 6.16 -9.02 6.59
C ALA A 198 5.08 -8.59 7.58
N TYR A 199 4.44 -7.44 7.32
CA TYR A 199 3.54 -6.81 8.27
C TYR A 199 2.06 -6.87 7.89
N GLY A 200 1.71 -7.52 6.77
CA GLY A 200 0.33 -7.85 6.41
C GLY A 200 -0.48 -6.68 5.83
N PHE A 201 0.18 -5.72 5.18
CA PHE A 201 -0.46 -4.61 4.46
C PHE A 201 -0.88 -5.01 3.05
N ASP A 202 -1.92 -4.35 2.54
CA ASP A 202 -2.50 -4.56 1.20
C ASP A 202 -1.96 -3.58 0.15
N GLY A 203 -1.21 -2.57 0.57
CA GLY A 203 -0.60 -1.60 -0.34
C GLY A 203 0.23 -0.54 0.36
N VAL A 204 0.73 0.39 -0.46
CA VAL A 204 1.55 1.52 -0.03
C VAL A 204 0.98 2.84 -0.55
N ASP A 205 1.06 3.88 0.26
CA ASP A 205 0.68 5.26 -0.05
C ASP A 205 1.93 6.15 0.05
N LEU A 206 2.24 6.92 -1.00
CA LEU A 206 3.37 7.85 -0.98
C LEU A 206 2.88 9.28 -0.79
N ASP A 207 3.19 9.85 0.37
CA ASP A 207 2.88 11.23 0.71
C ASP A 207 4.15 12.08 0.64
N TRP A 208 4.56 12.42 -0.59
CA TRP A 208 5.73 13.26 -0.83
C TRP A 208 5.31 14.74 -0.86
N GLU A 209 5.74 15.47 0.16
CA GLU A 209 5.50 16.89 0.36
C GLU A 209 6.78 17.75 0.23
N TYR A 210 7.14 18.28 -0.94
CA TYR A 210 6.50 18.08 -2.25
C TYR A 210 7.56 17.99 -3.36
N PRO A 211 7.29 17.29 -4.49
CA PRO A 211 8.22 17.19 -5.61
C PRO A 211 8.70 18.56 -6.11
N GLY A 212 10.02 18.74 -6.22
CA GLY A 212 10.64 19.89 -6.87
C GLY A 212 10.52 21.23 -6.14
N VAL A 213 10.03 21.25 -4.90
CA VAL A 213 9.86 22.49 -4.14
C VAL A 213 10.40 22.34 -2.72
N GLU A 214 11.01 23.41 -2.21
CA GLU A 214 11.43 23.47 -0.81
C GLU A 214 10.20 23.64 0.11
N THR A 215 10.06 22.72 1.08
CA THR A 215 9.06 22.79 2.15
C THR A 215 9.72 23.13 3.48
N ILE A 216 10.62 22.25 3.94
CA ILE A 216 11.46 22.46 5.12
C ILE A 216 12.92 22.65 4.64
N PRO A 217 13.54 23.80 4.93
CA PRO A 217 14.94 24.04 4.58
C PRO A 217 15.87 22.92 5.08
N GLY A 218 16.72 22.44 4.17
CA GLY A 218 17.60 21.27 4.38
C GLY A 218 17.02 19.94 3.88
N GLY A 219 15.74 19.88 3.52
CA GLY A 219 15.16 18.76 2.77
C GLY A 219 15.62 18.75 1.31
N SER A 220 15.75 17.57 0.71
CA SER A 220 16.13 17.44 -0.71
C SER A 220 14.95 17.70 -1.65
N TYR A 221 15.18 18.49 -2.70
CA TYR A 221 14.23 18.74 -3.79
C TYR A 221 14.99 19.10 -5.06
N ARG A 222 14.45 18.73 -6.24
CA ARG A 222 15.07 18.96 -7.54
C ARG A 222 14.02 19.17 -8.65
N PRO A 223 14.29 19.98 -9.69
CA PRO A 223 13.36 20.10 -10.82
C PRO A 223 12.99 18.75 -11.48
N GLU A 224 13.95 17.83 -11.56
CA GLU A 224 13.76 16.49 -12.11
C GLU A 224 12.91 15.55 -11.22
N ASP A 225 12.52 15.98 -10.02
CA ASP A 225 11.51 15.26 -9.22
C ASP A 225 10.22 15.03 -10.00
N LYS A 226 9.90 15.92 -10.96
CA LYS A 226 8.78 15.75 -11.89
C LYS A 226 8.82 14.41 -12.64
N GLN A 227 9.97 14.06 -13.21
CA GLN A 227 10.14 12.80 -13.95
C GLN A 227 10.45 11.64 -13.00
N ASN A 228 11.28 11.89 -11.99
CA ASN A 228 11.73 10.87 -11.06
C ASN A 228 10.58 10.32 -10.19
N PHE A 229 9.58 11.14 -9.87
CA PHE A 229 8.40 10.66 -9.17
C PHE A 229 7.59 9.67 -10.02
N THR A 230 7.42 9.94 -11.33
CA THR A 230 6.80 8.98 -12.26
C THR A 230 7.59 7.67 -12.33
N LEU A 231 8.93 7.75 -12.45
CA LEU A 231 9.79 6.56 -12.50
C LEU A 231 9.73 5.74 -11.20
N LEU A 232 9.71 6.42 -10.04
CA LEU A 232 9.51 5.79 -8.75
C LEU A 232 8.20 5.00 -8.70
N LEU A 233 7.10 5.62 -9.10
CA LEU A 233 5.78 4.97 -9.11
C LEU A 233 5.76 3.77 -10.08
N GLN A 234 6.42 3.86 -11.23
CA GLN A 234 6.55 2.74 -12.16
C GLN A 234 7.38 1.60 -11.56
N ASP A 235 8.51 1.90 -10.93
CA ASP A 235 9.39 0.92 -10.29
C ASP A 235 8.66 0.19 -9.15
N VAL A 236 7.92 0.92 -8.31
CA VAL A 236 7.09 0.35 -7.25
C VAL A 236 5.95 -0.48 -7.84
N ARG A 237 5.18 0.04 -8.80
CA ARG A 237 4.06 -0.70 -9.43
C ARG A 237 4.53 -2.00 -10.08
N ASN A 238 5.69 -2.00 -10.74
CA ASN A 238 6.28 -3.20 -11.33
C ASN A 238 6.65 -4.24 -10.26
N ALA A 239 7.28 -3.82 -9.17
CA ALA A 239 7.63 -4.70 -8.05
C ALA A 239 6.36 -5.28 -7.40
N LEU A 240 5.34 -4.45 -7.16
CA LEU A 240 4.04 -4.87 -6.61
C LEU A 240 3.31 -5.85 -7.54
N ASN A 241 3.32 -5.63 -8.86
CA ASN A 241 2.70 -6.54 -9.83
C ASN A 241 3.37 -7.91 -9.83
N LYS A 242 4.70 -7.92 -9.84
CA LYS A 242 5.48 -9.16 -9.77
C LYS A 242 5.18 -9.92 -8.47
N ALA A 243 5.23 -9.22 -7.33
CA ALA A 243 4.93 -9.80 -6.04
C ALA A 243 3.48 -10.29 -5.96
N GLY A 244 2.52 -9.54 -6.51
CA GLY A 244 1.12 -9.91 -6.55
C GLY A 244 0.86 -11.22 -7.31
N ALA A 245 1.54 -11.42 -8.44
CA ALA A 245 1.49 -12.68 -9.19
C ALA A 245 2.08 -13.86 -8.39
N GLU A 246 3.16 -13.65 -7.65
CA GLU A 246 3.74 -14.66 -6.77
C GLU A 246 2.84 -14.98 -5.56
N ASP A 247 2.16 -13.97 -5.02
CA ASP A 247 1.41 -14.07 -3.76
C ASP A 247 -0.07 -14.43 -3.97
N GLY A 248 -0.60 -14.27 -5.18
CA GLY A 248 -2.05 -14.35 -5.43
C GLY A 248 -2.82 -13.13 -4.93
N LYS A 249 -2.14 -11.96 -4.85
CA LYS A 249 -2.71 -10.71 -4.36
C LYS A 249 -2.68 -9.61 -5.42
N GLN A 250 -3.60 -8.66 -5.31
CA GLN A 250 -3.53 -7.39 -6.02
C GLN A 250 -3.16 -6.28 -5.03
N TYR A 251 -1.87 -5.93 -4.97
CA TYR A 251 -1.40 -4.85 -4.10
C TYR A 251 -1.79 -3.48 -4.63
N LEU A 252 -2.14 -2.58 -3.71
CA LEU A 252 -2.53 -1.21 -3.99
C LEU A 252 -1.33 -0.25 -3.98
N LEU A 253 -1.38 0.76 -4.84
CA LEU A 253 -0.45 1.88 -4.88
C LEU A 253 -1.22 3.20 -5.02
N THR A 254 -1.08 4.07 -4.01
CA THR A 254 -1.72 5.39 -3.97
C THR A 254 -0.70 6.48 -3.65
N ILE A 255 -1.12 7.74 -3.79
CA ILE A 255 -0.38 8.89 -3.30
C ILE A 255 -1.32 9.83 -2.55
N ALA A 256 -0.76 10.61 -1.63
CA ALA A 256 -1.33 11.89 -1.20
C ALA A 256 -0.68 13.03 -2.01
N SER A 257 -1.49 13.97 -2.50
CA SER A 257 -1.04 14.99 -3.47
C SER A 257 -1.52 16.39 -3.14
N GLY A 258 -0.71 17.40 -3.49
CA GLY A 258 -1.00 18.80 -3.21
C GLY A 258 -2.13 19.36 -4.07
N ALA A 259 -3.06 20.08 -3.46
CA ALA A 259 -4.25 20.63 -4.10
C ALA A 259 -4.00 22.00 -4.78
N SER A 260 -2.99 22.11 -5.66
CA SER A 260 -2.64 23.39 -6.32
C SER A 260 -2.09 23.23 -7.74
N GLN A 261 -2.16 24.30 -8.54
CA GLN A 261 -1.47 24.37 -9.84
C GLN A 261 0.04 24.18 -9.68
N ARG A 262 0.63 24.69 -8.59
CA ARG A 262 2.06 24.53 -8.32
C ARG A 262 2.46 23.05 -8.23
N TYR A 263 1.66 22.21 -7.57
CA TYR A 263 1.91 20.77 -7.51
C TYR A 263 1.79 20.12 -8.90
N ALA A 264 0.77 20.50 -9.66
CA ALA A 264 0.59 20.03 -11.04
C ALA A 264 1.78 20.38 -11.93
N ASP A 265 2.30 21.62 -11.83
CA ASP A 265 3.44 22.08 -12.64
C ASP A 265 4.72 21.28 -12.36
N HIS A 266 4.88 20.77 -11.13
CA HIS A 266 6.06 20.03 -10.68
C HIS A 266 5.88 18.50 -10.72
N THR A 267 4.75 18.00 -11.25
CA THR A 267 4.48 16.56 -11.38
C THR A 267 3.90 16.23 -12.75
N GLU A 268 3.76 14.94 -13.07
CA GLU A 268 3.12 14.47 -14.31
C GLU A 268 1.76 13.84 -14.01
N LEU A 269 0.84 14.62 -13.41
CA LEU A 269 -0.47 14.18 -12.90
C LEU A 269 -1.22 13.23 -13.85
N LYS A 270 -1.26 13.56 -15.15
CA LYS A 270 -1.88 12.71 -16.16
C LYS A 270 -1.26 11.32 -16.23
N LYS A 271 0.08 11.22 -16.27
CA LYS A 271 0.79 9.94 -16.36
C LYS A 271 0.63 9.13 -15.08
N ILE A 272 0.81 9.75 -13.92
CA ILE A 272 0.73 9.05 -12.64
C ILE A 272 -0.68 8.51 -12.37
N SER A 273 -1.73 9.20 -12.83
CA SER A 273 -3.12 8.72 -12.72
C SER A 273 -3.37 7.37 -13.41
N GLN A 274 -2.56 7.01 -14.41
CA GLN A 274 -2.65 5.74 -15.14
C GLN A 274 -1.85 4.61 -14.46
N ILE A 275 -0.94 4.95 -13.55
CA ILE A 275 -0.09 4.00 -12.82
C ILE A 275 -0.74 3.61 -11.49
N LEU A 276 -1.31 4.61 -10.81
CA LEU A 276 -1.89 4.50 -9.47
C LEU A 276 -3.26 3.82 -9.49
N ASP A 277 -3.64 3.22 -8.36
CA ASP A 277 -5.02 2.78 -8.14
C ASP A 277 -5.95 4.00 -8.03
N TRP A 278 -5.59 4.97 -7.19
CA TRP A 278 -6.20 6.31 -7.11
C TRP A 278 -5.24 7.34 -6.47
N ILE A 279 -5.69 8.59 -6.40
CA ILE A 279 -4.98 9.73 -5.80
C ILE A 279 -5.83 10.29 -4.64
N ASN A 280 -5.25 10.39 -3.45
CA ASN A 280 -5.81 11.12 -2.32
C ASN A 280 -5.40 12.60 -2.47
N ILE A 281 -6.30 13.47 -2.93
CA ILE A 281 -5.97 14.90 -3.08
C ILE A 281 -6.20 15.63 -1.74
N MET A 282 -5.17 16.30 -1.23
CA MET A 282 -5.22 16.99 0.08
C MET A 282 -5.93 18.34 -0.05
N THR A 283 -7.24 18.32 -0.25
CA THR A 283 -8.11 19.51 -0.41
C THR A 283 -8.51 20.13 0.94
N TYR A 284 -7.51 20.30 1.79
CA TYR A 284 -7.52 20.99 3.08
C TYR A 284 -6.15 21.64 3.26
N ASP A 285 -5.94 22.39 4.35
CA ASP A 285 -4.73 23.19 4.56
C ASP A 285 -4.48 24.23 3.46
N PHE A 286 -5.56 24.70 2.82
CA PHE A 286 -5.46 25.84 1.91
C PHE A 286 -4.97 27.08 2.66
N HIS A 287 -5.51 27.32 3.85
CA HIS A 287 -5.18 28.49 4.67
C HIS A 287 -5.07 28.17 6.15
N GLY A 288 -4.21 28.92 6.86
CA GLY A 288 -3.94 28.67 8.27
C GLY A 288 -3.03 29.69 8.92
N GLY A 289 -2.61 29.39 10.15
CA GLY A 289 -1.82 30.29 11.00
C GLY A 289 -0.40 30.64 10.50
N TRP A 290 -0.03 30.21 9.28
CA TRP A 290 1.15 30.71 8.55
C TRP A 290 0.86 31.99 7.76
N GLU A 291 -0.41 32.40 7.62
CA GLU A 291 -0.84 33.60 6.92
C GLU A 291 -1.38 34.66 7.90
N ALA A 292 -1.21 35.94 7.54
CA ALA A 292 -1.66 37.07 8.34
C ALA A 292 -3.13 37.48 8.07
N THR A 293 -3.89 36.70 7.29
CA THR A 293 -5.31 36.94 7.01
C THR A 293 -6.09 35.69 7.39
N SER A 294 -7.18 35.84 8.16
CA SER A 294 -8.08 34.73 8.47
C SER A 294 -8.77 34.22 7.20
N ASN A 295 -8.78 32.91 6.98
CA ASN A 295 -9.42 32.30 5.81
C ASN A 295 -9.87 30.86 6.14
N HIS A 296 -10.39 30.14 5.14
CA HIS A 296 -10.98 28.82 5.31
C HIS A 296 -9.99 27.71 5.00
N ASN A 297 -9.87 26.75 5.91
CA ASN A 297 -8.99 25.58 5.76
C ASN A 297 -9.34 24.74 4.53
N ALA A 298 -10.64 24.52 4.29
CA ALA A 298 -11.15 23.63 3.25
C ALA A 298 -12.46 24.14 2.64
N ALA A 299 -12.51 25.39 2.17
CA ALA A 299 -13.67 25.92 1.45
C ALA A 299 -14.05 25.01 0.25
N LEU A 300 -15.35 24.76 0.05
CA LEU A 300 -15.82 23.90 -1.04
C LEU A 300 -15.83 24.65 -2.38
N TYR A 301 -16.42 25.83 -2.40
CA TYR A 301 -16.59 26.65 -3.61
C TYR A 301 -15.92 28.01 -3.49
N LYS A 302 -15.73 28.65 -4.64
CA LYS A 302 -15.19 30.01 -4.74
C LYS A 302 -16.11 31.01 -4.05
N ASP A 303 -15.61 31.73 -3.05
CA ASP A 303 -16.24 32.95 -2.54
C ASP A 303 -15.59 34.16 -3.22
N PRO A 304 -16.28 34.96 -4.05
CA PRO A 304 -15.71 36.13 -4.68
C PRO A 304 -15.25 37.22 -3.70
N ASN A 305 -15.69 37.19 -2.44
CA ASN A 305 -15.27 38.14 -1.41
C ASN A 305 -13.95 37.72 -0.73
N ASP A 306 -13.50 36.48 -0.92
CA ASP A 306 -12.19 36.03 -0.45
C ASP A 306 -11.08 36.75 -1.23
N PRO A 307 -10.17 37.50 -0.56
CA PRO A 307 -9.04 38.14 -1.21
C PRO A 307 -8.14 37.17 -1.98
N ALA A 308 -8.11 35.90 -1.58
CA ALA A 308 -7.32 34.84 -2.20
C ALA A 308 -8.09 34.04 -3.27
N ALA A 309 -9.34 34.40 -3.62
CA ALA A 309 -10.20 33.60 -4.49
C ALA A 309 -9.61 33.25 -5.88
N ASN A 310 -8.63 34.01 -6.36
CA ASN A 310 -7.97 33.78 -7.65
C ASN A 310 -6.76 32.84 -7.59
N THR A 311 -6.36 32.38 -6.40
CA THR A 311 -5.32 31.34 -6.24
C THR A 311 -5.87 29.93 -6.44
N ASN A 312 -7.21 29.78 -6.49
CA ASN A 312 -7.93 28.51 -6.53
C ASN A 312 -7.73 27.60 -5.30
N PHE A 313 -7.38 28.19 -4.15
CA PHE A 313 -7.19 27.48 -2.88
C PHE A 313 -8.54 27.15 -2.21
N TYR A 314 -9.34 26.35 -2.89
CA TYR A 314 -10.61 25.77 -2.45
C TYR A 314 -10.88 24.50 -3.26
N VAL A 315 -11.74 23.61 -2.76
CA VAL A 315 -11.94 22.25 -3.29
C VAL A 315 -12.24 22.23 -4.80
N ASP A 316 -13.27 22.95 -5.26
CA ASP A 316 -13.64 22.92 -6.69
C ASP A 316 -12.52 23.49 -7.59
N GLY A 317 -11.78 24.49 -7.11
CA GLY A 317 -10.63 25.06 -7.81
C GLY A 317 -9.52 24.04 -8.02
N ALA A 318 -9.14 23.32 -6.96
CA ALA A 318 -8.14 22.27 -7.02
C ALA A 318 -8.57 21.08 -7.90
N ILE A 319 -9.83 20.65 -7.82
CA ILE A 319 -10.34 19.57 -8.68
C ILE A 319 -10.31 20.00 -10.15
N ASN A 320 -10.68 21.24 -10.46
CA ASN A 320 -10.63 21.76 -11.83
C ASN A 320 -9.19 21.80 -12.38
N VAL A 321 -8.18 22.12 -11.54
CA VAL A 321 -6.75 22.00 -11.92
C VAL A 321 -6.44 20.58 -12.36
N TYR A 322 -6.75 19.57 -11.54
CA TYR A 322 -6.43 18.17 -11.84
C TYR A 322 -7.15 17.66 -13.09
N THR A 323 -8.41 18.02 -13.29
CA THR A 323 -9.16 17.62 -14.50
C THR A 323 -8.61 18.31 -15.76
N ASN A 324 -8.17 19.57 -15.65
CA ASN A 324 -7.56 20.29 -16.77
C ASN A 324 -6.19 19.70 -17.16
N GLU A 325 -5.44 19.17 -16.21
CA GLU A 325 -4.22 18.38 -16.46
C GLU A 325 -4.51 16.99 -17.05
N GLY A 326 -5.78 16.60 -17.15
CA GLY A 326 -6.21 15.34 -17.77
C GLY A 326 -6.28 14.15 -16.81
N VAL A 327 -6.36 14.39 -15.50
CA VAL A 327 -6.62 13.33 -14.52
C VAL A 327 -8.10 12.91 -14.61
N PRO A 328 -8.42 11.61 -14.80
CA PRO A 328 -9.78 11.13 -14.74
C PRO A 328 -10.40 11.37 -13.37
N VAL A 329 -11.64 11.87 -13.33
CA VAL A 329 -12.30 12.24 -12.06
C VAL A 329 -12.52 11.03 -11.15
N ASP A 330 -12.71 9.82 -11.72
CA ASP A 330 -12.84 8.58 -10.97
C ASP A 330 -11.53 8.13 -10.29
N LYS A 331 -10.37 8.68 -10.68
CA LYS A 331 -9.09 8.45 -10.01
C LYS A 331 -8.88 9.32 -8.78
N LEU A 332 -9.76 10.27 -8.51
CA LEU A 332 -9.64 11.19 -7.38
C LEU A 332 -10.51 10.76 -6.20
N VAL A 333 -9.88 10.71 -5.03
CA VAL A 333 -10.51 10.55 -3.71
C VAL A 333 -10.31 11.88 -2.96
N LEU A 334 -11.42 12.50 -2.55
CA LEU A 334 -11.41 13.86 -2.00
C LEU A 334 -10.93 13.87 -0.54
N GLY A 335 -9.88 14.61 -0.22
CA GLY A 335 -9.42 14.83 1.14
C GLY A 335 -10.32 15.79 1.93
N VAL A 336 -10.76 15.39 3.12
CA VAL A 336 -11.55 16.23 4.04
C VAL A 336 -10.94 16.25 5.45
N PRO A 337 -10.92 17.41 6.14
CA PRO A 337 -10.27 17.53 7.45
C PRO A 337 -11.23 17.16 8.59
N PHE A 338 -10.75 16.39 9.57
CA PHE A 338 -11.40 16.16 10.87
C PHE A 338 -10.80 17.06 11.95
N TYR A 339 -10.41 18.28 11.55
CA TYR A 339 -9.83 19.30 12.40
C TYR A 339 -10.17 20.70 11.89
N GLY A 340 -9.94 21.71 12.73
CA GLY A 340 -9.99 23.12 12.37
C GLY A 340 -8.64 23.82 12.53
N ARG A 341 -8.53 25.02 11.94
CA ARG A 341 -7.36 25.90 12.04
C ARG A 341 -7.73 27.26 12.61
N GLY A 342 -6.93 27.77 13.55
CA GLY A 342 -7.21 29.00 14.27
C GLY A 342 -6.08 30.03 14.31
N TRP A 343 -6.50 31.30 14.36
CA TRP A 343 -5.66 32.48 14.55
C TRP A 343 -6.04 33.14 15.87
N LYS A 344 -5.03 33.60 16.62
CA LYS A 344 -5.27 34.08 17.99
C LYS A 344 -5.97 35.43 18.08
N SER A 345 -5.66 36.37 17.19
CA SER A 345 -6.15 37.76 17.25
C SER A 345 -6.36 38.33 15.85
N CYS A 346 -7.61 38.47 15.44
CA CYS A 346 -8.03 38.96 14.13
C CYS A 346 -9.03 40.13 14.25
N GLY A 347 -9.13 40.93 13.18
CA GLY A 347 -10.08 42.02 13.07
C GLY A 347 -11.54 41.61 13.28
N LYS A 348 -12.41 42.58 13.59
CA LYS A 348 -13.84 42.33 13.95
C LYS A 348 -14.80 42.46 12.77
N GLU A 349 -14.40 43.13 11.70
CA GLU A 349 -15.27 43.31 10.53
C GLU A 349 -15.60 41.96 9.90
N ASN A 350 -16.75 41.89 9.21
CA ASN A 350 -17.28 40.66 8.62
C ASN A 350 -17.24 39.44 9.58
N ASN A 351 -17.53 39.70 10.86
CA ASN A 351 -17.49 38.70 11.93
C ASN A 351 -16.15 37.95 12.02
N GLY A 352 -15.04 38.62 11.70
CA GLY A 352 -13.70 38.05 11.71
C GLY A 352 -13.30 37.32 10.44
N GLN A 353 -14.16 37.21 9.44
CA GLN A 353 -13.85 36.55 8.17
C GLN A 353 -13.07 37.48 7.22
N TYR A 354 -12.00 36.96 6.61
CA TYR A 354 -11.10 37.70 5.70
C TYR A 354 -10.42 38.93 6.31
N GLN A 355 -10.17 38.89 7.62
CA GLN A 355 -9.58 40.00 8.36
C GLN A 355 -8.08 39.81 8.60
N PRO A 356 -7.32 40.92 8.71
CA PRO A 356 -5.95 40.86 9.19
C PRO A 356 -5.87 40.29 10.60
N CYS A 357 -4.87 39.45 10.85
CA CYS A 357 -4.55 38.84 12.12
C CYS A 357 -3.15 39.25 12.59
N LYS A 358 -2.96 39.37 13.91
CA LYS A 358 -1.73 39.85 14.53
C LYS A 358 -1.09 38.76 15.40
N PRO A 359 0.26 38.70 15.44
CA PRO A 359 0.96 37.72 16.26
C PRO A 359 0.76 38.02 17.75
N GLY A 360 0.96 36.99 18.56
CA GLY A 360 0.88 37.05 20.02
C GLY A 360 2.20 37.45 20.65
N SER A 361 2.26 37.37 21.98
CA SER A 361 3.51 37.60 22.72
C SER A 361 4.62 36.59 22.40
N ASP A 362 4.25 35.42 21.89
CA ASP A 362 5.14 34.36 21.40
C ASP A 362 5.59 34.56 19.95
N GLY A 363 5.17 35.64 19.30
CA GLY A 363 5.51 35.96 17.90
C GLY A 363 4.75 35.14 16.86
N LYS A 364 3.87 34.21 17.25
CA LYS A 364 3.09 33.37 16.33
C LYS A 364 1.70 33.94 16.07
N LEU A 365 1.16 33.71 14.88
CA LEU A 365 -0.21 34.06 14.48
C LEU A 365 -1.24 33.00 14.89
N ALA A 366 -0.85 31.72 14.78
CA ALA A 366 -1.69 30.57 15.12
C ALA A 366 -2.10 30.58 16.60
N SER A 367 -3.34 30.21 16.90
CA SER A 367 -3.84 30.07 18.28
C SER A 367 -3.36 28.79 18.95
N LYS A 368 -3.56 28.67 20.27
CA LYS A 368 -3.26 27.43 21.00
C LYS A 368 -4.31 26.35 20.71
N GLY A 369 -3.90 25.30 20.01
CA GLY A 369 -4.69 24.15 19.59
C GLY A 369 -4.94 23.10 20.67
N THR A 370 -5.69 22.05 20.32
CA THR A 370 -6.12 20.99 21.24
C THR A 370 -4.94 20.27 21.89
N TRP A 371 -3.94 19.90 21.09
CA TRP A 371 -2.80 19.10 21.53
C TRP A 371 -1.54 19.91 21.82
N ASP A 372 -1.62 21.24 21.72
CA ASP A 372 -0.48 22.10 21.97
C ASP A 372 -0.08 22.12 23.45
N ASP A 373 1.22 22.15 23.68
CA ASP A 373 1.85 22.30 24.99
C ASP A 373 3.11 23.19 24.91
N TYR A 374 3.89 23.21 25.99
CA TYR A 374 5.08 24.05 26.09
C TYR A 374 6.17 23.68 25.07
N SER A 375 6.19 22.45 24.56
CA SER A 375 7.20 21.94 23.64
C SER A 375 6.84 22.19 22.17
N THR A 376 5.55 22.13 21.83
CA THR A 376 5.06 22.39 20.47
C THR A 376 4.93 23.88 20.18
N GLY A 377 4.63 24.68 21.22
CA GLY A 377 4.09 26.03 21.06
C GLY A 377 2.72 26.01 20.37
N ASP A 378 2.24 27.20 19.98
CA ASP A 378 0.95 27.34 19.31
C ASP A 378 1.03 26.88 17.84
N THR A 379 0.19 25.92 17.45
CA THR A 379 0.07 25.37 16.07
C THR A 379 -1.24 25.74 15.40
N GLY A 380 -2.25 26.14 16.18
CA GLY A 380 -3.57 26.52 15.68
C GLY A 380 -4.43 25.34 15.23
N VAL A 381 -4.09 24.09 15.57
CA VAL A 381 -4.82 22.90 15.11
C VAL A 381 -5.76 22.38 16.20
N TYR A 382 -7.03 22.18 15.85
CA TYR A 382 -8.06 21.71 16.77
C TYR A 382 -8.74 20.45 16.27
N ASP A 383 -8.82 19.40 17.08
CA ASP A 383 -9.66 18.24 16.75
C ASP A 383 -11.12 18.69 16.63
N TYR A 384 -11.88 18.14 15.67
CA TYR A 384 -13.31 18.41 15.57
C TYR A 384 -14.05 18.12 16.89
N GLY A 385 -13.68 17.02 17.57
CA GLY A 385 -14.24 16.65 18.86
C GLY A 385 -14.08 17.73 19.94
N ASP A 386 -12.92 18.40 19.98
CA ASP A 386 -12.67 19.51 20.91
C ASP A 386 -13.51 20.75 20.55
N LEU A 387 -13.55 21.09 19.26
CA LEU A 387 -14.36 22.21 18.76
C LEU A 387 -15.84 22.03 19.13
N ALA A 388 -16.42 20.86 18.83
CA ALA A 388 -17.81 20.57 19.12
C ALA A 388 -18.12 20.57 20.62
N ALA A 389 -17.20 20.07 21.45
CA ALA A 389 -17.39 20.01 22.90
C ALA A 389 -17.28 21.38 23.57
N ASN A 390 -16.31 22.20 23.16
CA ASN A 390 -15.83 23.35 23.94
C ASN A 390 -15.93 24.71 23.23
N TYR A 391 -16.07 24.76 21.90
CA TYR A 391 -15.97 26.02 21.14
C TYR A 391 -17.23 26.38 20.36
N VAL A 392 -17.92 25.43 19.72
CA VAL A 392 -19.11 25.74 18.91
C VAL A 392 -20.21 26.35 19.79
N ASN A 393 -20.47 27.65 19.59
CA ASN A 393 -21.42 28.45 20.38
C ASN A 393 -21.18 28.41 21.89
N LYS A 394 -19.91 28.33 22.30
CA LYS A 394 -19.46 28.20 23.70
C LYS A 394 -18.30 29.13 23.96
N ASN A 395 -18.06 29.44 25.23
CA ASN A 395 -16.88 30.18 25.69
C ASN A 395 -16.62 31.49 24.93
N GLY A 396 -17.69 32.19 24.52
CA GLY A 396 -17.64 33.45 23.78
C GLY A 396 -17.44 33.31 22.26
N PHE A 397 -17.21 32.11 21.74
CA PHE A 397 -17.20 31.84 20.30
C PHE A 397 -18.63 31.73 19.77
N VAL A 398 -18.86 32.33 18.61
CA VAL A 398 -20.12 32.26 17.86
C VAL A 398 -19.86 31.57 16.53
N ARG A 399 -20.70 30.59 16.17
CA ARG A 399 -20.66 29.95 14.86
C ARG A 399 -21.31 30.85 13.82
N TYR A 400 -20.61 31.03 12.71
CA TYR A 400 -21.11 31.61 11.49
C TYR A 400 -21.02 30.59 10.36
N TRP A 401 -21.82 30.81 9.31
CA TRP A 401 -21.86 29.96 8.13
C TRP A 401 -21.63 30.82 6.89
N ASN A 402 -20.64 30.47 6.09
CA ASN A 402 -20.48 31.07 4.77
C ASN A 402 -21.22 30.21 3.75
N ASP A 403 -22.37 30.69 3.27
CA ASP A 403 -23.22 29.93 2.36
C ASP A 403 -22.73 29.90 0.90
N THR A 404 -21.72 30.69 0.56
CA THR A 404 -21.05 30.64 -0.75
C THR A 404 -19.99 29.54 -0.76
N ALA A 405 -19.05 29.59 0.20
CA ALA A 405 -17.97 28.62 0.37
C ALA A 405 -18.44 27.28 0.98
N LYS A 406 -19.64 27.24 1.55
CA LYS A 406 -20.29 26.08 2.19
C LYS A 406 -19.49 25.48 3.36
N VAL A 407 -18.94 26.36 4.20
CA VAL A 407 -18.18 25.99 5.39
C VAL A 407 -18.52 26.87 6.59
N PRO A 408 -18.43 26.33 7.82
CA PRO A 408 -18.61 27.10 9.04
C PRO A 408 -17.29 27.76 9.49
N TYR A 409 -17.41 28.74 10.38
CA TYR A 409 -16.28 29.25 11.15
C TYR A 409 -16.75 29.73 12.52
N LEU A 410 -15.82 29.83 13.47
CA LEU A 410 -16.05 30.37 14.81
C LEU A 410 -15.30 31.67 14.99
N TYR A 411 -15.94 32.66 15.61
CA TYR A 411 -15.28 33.90 16.01
C TYR A 411 -15.66 34.29 17.43
N ASN A 412 -14.65 34.64 18.23
CA ASN A 412 -14.84 35.22 19.55
C ASN A 412 -14.53 36.71 19.49
N ALA A 413 -15.57 37.55 19.55
CA ALA A 413 -15.44 39.01 19.41
C ALA A 413 -14.72 39.69 20.60
N THR A 414 -14.59 39.00 21.73
CA THR A 414 -13.86 39.49 22.90
C THR A 414 -12.36 39.24 22.76
N THR A 415 -11.95 38.03 22.39
CA THR A 415 -10.53 37.68 22.25
C THR A 415 -9.95 38.03 20.88
N GLY A 416 -10.81 38.12 19.85
CA GLY A 416 -10.41 38.23 18.46
C GLY A 416 -10.01 36.89 17.82
N THR A 417 -10.18 35.77 18.51
CA THR A 417 -9.80 34.45 17.98
C THR A 417 -10.76 34.00 16.89
N PHE A 418 -10.22 33.63 15.72
CA PHE A 418 -10.95 33.10 14.58
C PHE A 418 -10.55 31.64 14.34
N ILE A 419 -11.52 30.76 14.06
CA ILE A 419 -11.27 29.34 13.77
C ILE A 419 -12.10 28.92 12.55
N SER A 420 -11.44 28.49 11.48
CA SER A 420 -12.07 27.76 10.38
C SER A 420 -12.12 26.27 10.71
N TYR A 421 -13.23 25.60 10.41
CA TYR A 421 -13.38 24.17 10.64
C TYR A 421 -14.43 23.58 9.69
N ASP A 422 -14.54 22.26 9.69
CA ASP A 422 -15.61 21.53 9.02
C ASP A 422 -16.51 20.84 10.06
N ASP A 423 -17.81 20.77 9.77
CA ASP A 423 -18.80 20.07 10.59
C ASP A 423 -19.68 19.16 9.73
N ASN A 424 -20.68 18.52 10.35
CA ASN A 424 -21.58 17.62 9.63
C ASN A 424 -22.35 18.31 8.48
N GLU A 425 -22.62 19.62 8.56
CA GLU A 425 -23.30 20.38 7.51
C GLU A 425 -22.37 20.56 6.29
N SER A 426 -21.15 21.06 6.50
CA SER A 426 -20.18 21.19 5.39
C SER A 426 -19.77 19.83 4.83
N MET A 427 -19.64 18.81 5.68
CA MET A 427 -19.33 17.45 5.25
C MET A 427 -20.41 16.89 4.33
N LYS A 428 -21.68 17.14 4.63
CA LYS A 428 -22.80 16.76 3.74
C LYS A 428 -22.65 17.41 2.36
N TYR A 429 -22.37 18.71 2.28
CA TYR A 429 -22.11 19.40 1.01
C TYR A 429 -20.93 18.79 0.25
N LYS A 430 -19.83 18.46 0.94
CA LYS A 430 -18.67 17.79 0.32
C LYS A 430 -19.03 16.40 -0.22
N THR A 431 -19.85 15.61 0.49
CA THR A 431 -20.31 14.30 -0.03
C THR A 431 -21.23 14.45 -1.24
N ASP A 432 -22.07 15.47 -1.29
CA ASP A 432 -22.88 15.77 -2.48
C ASP A 432 -22.01 16.17 -3.67
N TYR A 433 -20.96 16.95 -3.42
CA TYR A 433 -19.97 17.31 -4.42
C TYR A 433 -19.24 16.07 -4.98
N ILE A 434 -18.77 15.15 -4.11
CA ILE A 434 -18.15 13.87 -4.51
C ILE A 434 -19.06 13.12 -5.47
N LYS A 435 -20.32 12.92 -5.09
CA LYS A 435 -21.32 12.20 -5.90
C LYS A 435 -21.60 12.91 -7.22
N THR A 436 -21.74 14.23 -7.21
CA THR A 436 -22.12 15.03 -8.39
C THR A 436 -20.98 15.15 -9.39
N LYS A 437 -19.73 15.30 -8.93
CA LYS A 437 -18.55 15.37 -9.81
C LYS A 437 -18.10 14.01 -10.32
N GLY A 438 -18.55 12.91 -9.71
CA GLY A 438 -18.11 11.56 -10.07
C GLY A 438 -16.77 11.15 -9.48
N LEU A 439 -16.36 11.79 -8.37
CA LEU A 439 -15.19 11.35 -7.59
C LEU A 439 -15.48 9.96 -6.99
N SER A 440 -14.42 9.19 -6.70
CA SER A 440 -14.57 7.78 -6.30
C SER A 440 -14.48 7.52 -4.80
N GLY A 441 -14.45 8.57 -3.98
CA GLY A 441 -14.54 8.45 -2.52
C GLY A 441 -14.12 9.70 -1.77
N ALA A 442 -14.07 9.55 -0.44
CA ALA A 442 -13.48 10.50 0.49
C ALA A 442 -12.27 9.87 1.21
N MET A 443 -11.24 10.67 1.40
CA MET A 443 -10.15 10.44 2.33
C MET A 443 -10.29 11.44 3.47
N PHE A 444 -9.96 11.08 4.70
CA PHE A 444 -9.97 12.04 5.80
C PHE A 444 -8.74 11.95 6.71
N TRP A 445 -8.30 13.12 7.16
CA TRP A 445 -7.24 13.29 8.15
C TRP A 445 -7.83 13.93 9.43
N GLU A 446 -7.86 13.27 10.58
CA GLU A 446 -7.54 11.86 10.83
C GLU A 446 -8.49 11.25 11.88
N LEU A 447 -8.49 9.91 12.01
CA LEU A 447 -9.44 9.13 12.80
C LEU A 447 -9.63 9.61 14.25
N SER A 448 -8.55 10.05 14.90
CA SER A 448 -8.56 10.45 16.30
C SER A 448 -9.18 11.83 16.56
N GLY A 449 -9.39 12.64 15.51
CA GLY A 449 -9.93 13.99 15.59
C GLY A 449 -11.47 14.08 15.61
N ASP A 450 -12.17 13.00 15.27
CA ASP A 450 -13.65 12.97 15.27
C ASP A 450 -14.23 13.00 16.70
N CYS A 451 -15.54 13.23 16.82
CA CYS A 451 -16.24 13.30 18.10
C CYS A 451 -16.16 11.99 18.90
N ARG A 452 -15.32 12.00 19.94
CA ARG A 452 -15.09 10.93 20.91
C ARG A 452 -14.89 11.47 22.31
N THR A 453 -14.70 10.57 23.27
CA THR A 453 -14.07 10.90 24.55
C THR A 453 -12.57 10.69 24.45
N SER A 454 -11.80 11.72 24.80
CA SER A 454 -10.34 11.75 24.81
C SER A 454 -9.85 12.21 26.20
N PRO A 455 -8.53 12.16 26.46
CA PRO A 455 -7.98 12.74 27.68
C PRO A 455 -8.21 14.25 27.86
N LYS A 456 -8.48 15.00 26.78
CA LYS A 456 -8.65 16.47 26.83
C LYS A 456 -10.07 16.97 26.63
N TYR A 457 -10.96 16.17 26.03
CA TYR A 457 -12.34 16.57 25.74
C TYR A 457 -13.27 15.35 25.72
N SER A 458 -14.57 15.58 25.89
CA SER A 458 -15.60 14.56 25.69
C SER A 458 -16.69 15.13 24.79
N CYS A 459 -16.70 14.70 23.53
CA CYS A 459 -17.78 15.01 22.59
C CYS A 459 -18.77 13.84 22.52
N SER A 460 -20.06 14.15 22.71
CA SER A 460 -21.19 13.23 22.56
C SER A 460 -22.08 13.53 21.35
N GLY A 461 -21.71 14.53 20.54
CA GLY A 461 -22.43 14.95 19.35
C GLY A 461 -22.27 14.00 18.15
N PRO A 462 -22.93 14.32 17.01
CA PRO A 462 -22.81 13.55 15.78
C PRO A 462 -21.38 13.50 15.25
N LYS A 463 -20.98 12.36 14.70
CA LYS A 463 -19.64 12.10 14.15
C LYS A 463 -19.56 12.46 12.67
N LEU A 464 -18.45 13.08 12.26
CA LEU A 464 -18.18 13.37 10.85
C LEU A 464 -18.12 12.09 10.03
N LEU A 465 -17.53 11.03 10.58
CA LEU A 465 -17.42 9.74 9.89
C LEU A 465 -18.80 9.12 9.61
N ASP A 466 -19.77 9.28 10.51
CA ASP A 466 -21.13 8.75 10.29
C ASP A 466 -21.83 9.48 9.14
N THR A 467 -21.55 10.77 8.95
CA THR A 467 -22.03 11.53 7.79
C THR A 467 -21.42 10.99 6.49
N LEU A 468 -20.11 10.74 6.45
CA LEU A 468 -19.46 10.13 5.27
C LEU A 468 -20.05 8.76 4.94
N VAL A 469 -20.21 7.89 5.93
CA VAL A 469 -20.76 6.53 5.77
C VAL A 469 -22.20 6.58 5.24
N LYS A 470 -23.06 7.39 5.86
CA LYS A 470 -24.46 7.52 5.44
C LYS A 470 -24.57 8.03 4.01
N GLU A 471 -23.79 9.06 3.66
CA GLU A 471 -23.94 9.76 2.40
C GLU A 471 -23.26 9.10 1.21
N LEU A 472 -22.16 8.36 1.44
CA LEU A 472 -21.37 7.71 0.39
C LEU A 472 -21.64 6.21 0.27
N LEU A 473 -21.89 5.53 1.40
CA LEU A 473 -22.08 4.07 1.44
C LEU A 473 -23.53 3.67 1.71
N GLY A 474 -24.37 4.60 2.19
CA GLY A 474 -25.75 4.32 2.60
C GLY A 474 -25.88 3.68 3.99
N GLY A 475 -24.78 3.27 4.60
CA GLY A 475 -24.71 2.64 5.92
C GLY A 475 -23.40 1.88 6.14
N PRO A 476 -23.16 1.33 7.34
CA PRO A 476 -21.97 0.53 7.63
C PRO A 476 -21.83 -0.69 6.72
N ILE A 477 -20.59 -1.05 6.38
CA ILE A 477 -20.27 -2.17 5.52
C ILE A 477 -20.44 -3.48 6.30
N SER A 478 -21.28 -4.36 5.77
CA SER A 478 -21.46 -5.74 6.25
C SER A 478 -21.21 -6.70 5.09
N GLN A 479 -19.93 -6.92 4.78
CA GLN A 479 -19.49 -7.86 3.75
C GLN A 479 -18.78 -9.04 4.38
N LYS A 480 -19.00 -10.22 3.79
CA LYS A 480 -18.22 -11.42 4.10
C LYS A 480 -16.82 -11.27 3.52
N ASP A 481 -15.94 -12.18 3.93
CA ASP A 481 -14.61 -12.27 3.36
C ASP A 481 -14.64 -12.63 1.87
N THR A 482 -13.87 -11.89 1.09
CA THR A 482 -13.71 -12.06 -0.37
C THR A 482 -12.24 -12.02 -0.78
N GLU A 483 -11.31 -11.89 0.17
CA GLU A 483 -9.88 -11.92 -0.11
C GLU A 483 -9.41 -13.37 -0.02
N PRO A 484 -8.82 -13.95 -1.08
CA PRO A 484 -8.32 -15.31 -1.01
C PRO A 484 -7.00 -15.39 -0.20
N PRO A 485 -6.72 -16.55 0.42
CA PRO A 485 -5.41 -16.83 0.97
C PRO A 485 -4.28 -16.72 -0.06
N THR A 486 -3.09 -16.38 0.39
CA THR A 486 -1.91 -16.29 -0.49
C THR A 486 -1.55 -17.65 -1.10
N ASN A 487 -0.96 -17.63 -2.30
CA ASN A 487 -0.41 -18.82 -2.95
C ASN A 487 0.60 -19.55 -2.04
N VAL A 488 0.58 -20.88 -2.11
CA VAL A 488 1.52 -21.74 -1.38
C VAL A 488 2.93 -21.57 -1.95
N LYS A 489 3.95 -21.52 -1.09
CA LYS A 489 5.35 -21.35 -1.48
C LYS A 489 6.28 -22.38 -0.85
N ASN A 490 7.41 -22.59 -1.50
CA ASN A 490 8.52 -23.41 -0.98
C ASN A 490 8.08 -24.83 -0.61
N ILE A 491 7.30 -25.48 -1.48
CA ILE A 491 6.98 -26.90 -1.32
C ILE A 491 8.29 -27.70 -1.42
N VAL A 492 8.57 -28.51 -0.40
CA VAL A 492 9.76 -29.36 -0.32
C VAL A 492 9.38 -30.77 0.12
N VAL A 493 10.10 -31.76 -0.41
CA VAL A 493 10.05 -33.14 0.08
C VAL A 493 10.98 -33.24 1.28
N THR A 494 10.45 -33.52 2.46
CA THR A 494 11.28 -33.69 3.67
C THR A 494 11.71 -35.13 3.88
N ASN A 495 10.88 -36.09 3.47
CA ASN A 495 11.16 -37.53 3.48
C ASN A 495 10.40 -38.21 2.34
N LYS A 496 10.97 -39.24 1.75
CA LYS A 496 10.29 -40.11 0.78
C LYS A 496 10.73 -41.56 0.94
N ASN A 497 9.90 -42.47 0.46
CA ASN A 497 10.23 -43.88 0.25
C ASN A 497 9.39 -44.43 -0.91
N SER A 498 9.40 -45.74 -1.10
CA SER A 498 8.73 -46.39 -2.23
C SER A 498 7.20 -46.29 -2.22
N ASN A 499 6.55 -45.93 -1.10
CA ASN A 499 5.09 -45.87 -1.04
C ASN A 499 4.52 -44.64 -0.31
N SER A 500 5.38 -43.69 0.05
CA SER A 500 4.97 -42.47 0.74
C SER A 500 5.91 -41.30 0.49
N VAL A 501 5.36 -40.10 0.62
CA VAL A 501 6.05 -38.82 0.50
C VAL A 501 5.59 -37.92 1.64
N GLN A 502 6.53 -37.23 2.28
CA GLN A 502 6.25 -36.17 3.25
C GLN A 502 6.59 -34.81 2.63
N LEU A 503 5.58 -33.94 2.59
CA LEU A 503 5.68 -32.59 2.05
C LEU A 503 5.58 -31.56 3.17
N ASN A 504 6.40 -30.50 3.07
CA ASN A 504 6.28 -29.29 3.87
C ASN A 504 6.30 -28.07 2.96
N TRP A 505 5.68 -26.97 3.39
CA TRP A 505 5.69 -25.70 2.68
C TRP A 505 5.64 -24.52 3.67
N THR A 506 5.94 -23.32 3.18
CA THR A 506 5.71 -22.09 3.95
C THR A 506 4.21 -21.86 4.11
N ALA A 507 3.75 -21.59 5.33
CA ALA A 507 2.34 -21.33 5.59
C ALA A 507 1.85 -20.09 4.82
N SER A 508 0.72 -20.22 4.14
CA SER A 508 0.01 -19.11 3.50
C SER A 508 -0.60 -18.18 4.56
N THR A 509 -0.93 -16.95 4.16
CA THR A 509 -1.61 -15.97 5.01
C THR A 509 -2.97 -15.59 4.41
N ASP A 510 -3.84 -15.09 5.27
CA ASP A 510 -5.19 -14.66 4.96
C ASP A 510 -5.61 -13.54 5.93
N ASN A 511 -6.51 -12.66 5.51
CA ASN A 511 -7.04 -11.54 6.32
C ASN A 511 -7.89 -12.02 7.50
N VAL A 512 -8.54 -13.19 7.41
CA VAL A 512 -9.29 -13.81 8.51
C VAL A 512 -8.55 -15.04 9.06
N GLY A 513 -8.11 -15.94 8.19
CA GLY A 513 -7.31 -17.11 8.55
C GLY A 513 -7.42 -18.27 7.57
N VAL A 514 -6.29 -18.94 7.33
CA VAL A 514 -6.24 -20.20 6.54
C VAL A 514 -6.79 -21.35 7.37
N THR A 515 -7.77 -22.08 6.83
CA THR A 515 -8.41 -23.21 7.53
C THR A 515 -7.81 -24.55 7.18
N GLU A 516 -7.45 -24.76 5.91
CA GLU A 516 -6.87 -26.02 5.43
C GLU A 516 -6.09 -25.84 4.12
N TYR A 517 -5.30 -26.85 3.79
CA TYR A 517 -4.66 -27.04 2.49
C TYR A 517 -5.24 -28.28 1.82
N GLU A 518 -5.53 -28.16 0.53
CA GLU A 518 -6.02 -29.24 -0.31
C GLU A 518 -4.92 -29.63 -1.31
N ILE A 519 -4.63 -30.92 -1.41
CA ILE A 519 -3.58 -31.47 -2.27
C ILE A 519 -4.20 -32.41 -3.29
N THR A 520 -3.83 -32.28 -4.55
CA THR A 520 -4.30 -33.16 -5.63
C THR A 520 -3.14 -33.70 -6.47
N ALA A 521 -3.25 -34.95 -6.92
CA ALA A 521 -2.37 -35.55 -7.91
C ALA A 521 -3.18 -36.52 -8.81
N GLY A 522 -3.46 -36.11 -10.05
CA GLY A 522 -4.38 -36.86 -10.93
C GLY A 522 -5.80 -36.88 -10.35
N GLU A 523 -6.37 -38.06 -10.15
CA GLU A 523 -7.70 -38.26 -9.54
C GLU A 523 -7.66 -38.29 -8.01
N GLU A 524 -6.47 -38.42 -7.41
CA GLU A 524 -6.30 -38.53 -5.96
C GLU A 524 -6.31 -37.16 -5.28
N LYS A 525 -6.87 -37.10 -4.06
CA LYS A 525 -7.03 -35.88 -3.28
C LYS A 525 -6.84 -36.12 -1.79
N TRP A 526 -6.17 -35.18 -1.12
CA TRP A 526 -5.92 -35.17 0.33
C TRP A 526 -6.14 -33.77 0.89
N SER A 527 -6.29 -33.66 2.22
CA SER A 527 -6.30 -32.37 2.91
C SER A 527 -5.57 -32.43 4.25
N THR A 528 -5.15 -31.27 4.74
CA THR A 528 -4.49 -31.08 6.05
C THR A 528 -4.78 -29.68 6.58
N THR A 529 -4.89 -29.53 7.90
CA THR A 529 -5.10 -28.21 8.55
C THR A 529 -3.79 -27.49 8.88
N THR A 530 -2.65 -28.10 8.58
CA THR A 530 -1.31 -27.53 8.81
C THR A 530 -0.52 -27.49 7.51
N ASN A 531 0.59 -26.76 7.49
CA ASN A 531 1.46 -26.57 6.32
C ASN A 531 2.38 -27.78 6.02
N SER A 532 1.91 -28.99 6.31
CA SER A 532 2.62 -30.25 6.04
C SER A 532 1.65 -31.43 5.93
N ILE A 533 2.06 -32.45 5.18
CA ILE A 533 1.29 -33.69 5.02
C ILE A 533 2.20 -34.88 4.74
N THR A 534 1.81 -36.07 5.21
CA THR A 534 2.39 -37.35 4.79
C THR A 534 1.37 -38.10 3.94
N ILE A 535 1.69 -38.30 2.66
CA ILE A 535 0.87 -39.05 1.71
C ILE A 535 1.40 -40.48 1.64
N LYS A 536 0.51 -41.47 1.75
CA LYS A 536 0.84 -42.91 1.76
C LYS A 536 0.08 -43.65 0.67
N ASN A 537 0.41 -44.92 0.48
CA ASN A 537 -0.19 -45.82 -0.52
C ASN A 537 0.08 -45.37 -1.96
N LEU A 538 1.20 -44.70 -2.18
CA LEU A 538 1.67 -44.32 -3.51
C LEU A 538 2.30 -45.54 -4.20
N LYS A 539 2.25 -45.55 -5.53
CA LYS A 539 2.91 -46.58 -6.35
C LYS A 539 4.43 -46.34 -6.33
N PRO A 540 5.26 -47.38 -6.10
CA PRO A 540 6.72 -47.26 -6.21
C PRO A 540 7.18 -46.80 -7.59
N ASN A 541 8.37 -46.19 -7.65
CA ASN A 541 9.00 -45.70 -8.88
C ASN A 541 8.09 -44.83 -9.78
N THR A 542 7.08 -44.18 -9.21
CA THR A 542 6.07 -43.43 -9.96
C THR A 542 6.27 -41.93 -9.74
N GLU A 543 6.13 -41.17 -10.82
CA GLU A 543 6.15 -39.71 -10.79
C GLU A 543 4.76 -39.18 -10.45
N TYR A 544 4.72 -38.27 -9.48
CA TYR A 544 3.53 -37.56 -9.04
C TYR A 544 3.77 -36.05 -9.08
N THR A 545 2.82 -35.30 -9.65
CA THR A 545 2.79 -33.83 -9.52
C THR A 545 1.75 -33.45 -8.49
N PHE A 546 2.21 -33.05 -7.30
CA PHE A 546 1.34 -32.62 -6.21
C PHE A 546 1.04 -31.13 -6.37
N SER A 547 -0.21 -30.77 -6.62
CA SER A 547 -0.70 -29.39 -6.57
C SER A 547 -1.32 -29.10 -5.21
N VAL A 548 -0.97 -27.97 -4.61
CA VAL A 548 -1.45 -27.54 -3.29
C VAL A 548 -2.15 -26.20 -3.42
N ILE A 549 -3.33 -26.08 -2.80
CA ILE A 549 -4.06 -24.81 -2.63
C ILE A 549 -4.35 -24.57 -1.14
N ALA A 550 -4.38 -23.31 -0.74
CA ALA A 550 -4.84 -22.87 0.58
C ALA A 550 -6.31 -22.44 0.53
N LYS A 551 -7.06 -22.67 1.61
CA LYS A 551 -8.49 -22.32 1.73
C LYS A 551 -8.75 -21.54 3.01
N ASP A 552 -9.73 -20.64 2.98
CA ASP A 552 -10.26 -19.95 4.16
C ASP A 552 -11.65 -20.49 4.57
N ALA A 553 -12.21 -19.90 5.63
CA ALA A 553 -13.53 -20.26 6.14
C ALA A 553 -14.71 -19.78 5.27
N ALA A 554 -14.51 -18.74 4.44
CA ALA A 554 -15.53 -18.19 3.55
C ALA A 554 -15.64 -18.96 2.22
N GLY A 555 -14.67 -19.83 1.93
CA GLY A 555 -14.59 -20.65 0.74
C GLY A 555 -13.69 -20.09 -0.36
N ASN A 556 -12.98 -18.97 -0.12
CA ASN A 556 -11.98 -18.47 -1.05
C ASN A 556 -10.78 -19.41 -1.07
N LYS A 557 -10.07 -19.44 -2.20
CA LYS A 557 -8.94 -20.35 -2.42
C LYS A 557 -7.81 -19.66 -3.16
N SER A 558 -6.58 -20.02 -2.81
CA SER A 558 -5.40 -19.61 -3.58
C SER A 558 -5.39 -20.28 -4.97
N GLN A 559 -4.55 -19.77 -5.87
CA GLN A 559 -4.20 -20.52 -7.08
C GLN A 559 -3.27 -21.70 -6.71
N PRO A 560 -3.25 -22.77 -7.51
CA PRO A 560 -2.43 -23.95 -7.23
C PRO A 560 -0.94 -23.68 -7.44
N THR A 561 -0.13 -24.14 -6.48
CA THR A 561 1.33 -24.28 -6.64
C THR A 561 1.66 -25.77 -6.62
N ALA A 562 2.54 -26.23 -7.51
CA ALA A 562 2.85 -27.65 -7.65
C ALA A 562 4.33 -27.99 -7.47
N LEU A 563 4.60 -29.25 -7.12
CA LEU A 563 5.93 -29.87 -7.09
C LEU A 563 5.85 -31.27 -7.71
N THR A 564 6.75 -31.59 -8.64
CA THR A 564 6.89 -32.96 -9.18
C THR A 564 7.88 -33.75 -8.34
N VAL A 565 7.46 -34.94 -7.91
CA VAL A 565 8.18 -35.84 -7.00
C VAL A 565 8.14 -37.25 -7.57
N LYS A 566 9.25 -37.97 -7.48
CA LYS A 566 9.31 -39.40 -7.86
C LYS A 566 9.56 -40.25 -6.61
N THR A 567 8.64 -41.18 -6.32
CA THR A 567 8.79 -42.15 -5.22
C THR A 567 9.96 -43.08 -5.49
N ASP A 568 10.63 -43.55 -4.44
CA ASP A 568 11.77 -44.45 -4.59
C ASP A 568 11.38 -45.82 -5.18
N GLU A 569 12.39 -46.53 -5.69
CA GLU A 569 12.25 -47.95 -5.99
C GLU A 569 12.29 -48.77 -4.69
N THR A 570 11.81 -50.01 -4.71
CA THR A 570 12.00 -50.92 -3.58
C THR A 570 13.48 -51.30 -3.47
N ASN A 571 14.17 -50.78 -2.45
CA ASN A 571 15.60 -50.95 -2.15
C ASN A 571 16.56 -50.08 -2.99
N THR A 572 16.80 -48.84 -2.54
CA THR A 572 17.86 -47.98 -3.08
C THR A 572 18.89 -47.62 -2.02
N THR A 573 20.17 -47.86 -2.32
CA THR A 573 21.32 -47.23 -1.65
C THR A 573 21.61 -45.88 -2.29
N PRO A 574 21.87 -44.80 -1.51
CA PRO A 574 22.25 -43.50 -2.08
C PRO A 574 23.55 -43.60 -2.90
N PRO A 575 23.69 -42.84 -4.00
CA PRO A 575 24.96 -42.76 -4.71
C PRO A 575 26.03 -42.07 -3.87
N ASP A 576 27.20 -42.71 -3.72
CA ASP A 576 28.41 -42.10 -3.14
C ASP A 576 28.99 -41.07 -4.12
N GLY A 577 28.91 -39.79 -3.77
CA GLY A 577 29.46 -38.68 -4.54
C GLY A 577 30.37 -37.79 -3.70
N ASN A 578 31.43 -37.24 -4.32
CA ASN A 578 32.40 -36.34 -3.68
C ASN A 578 31.87 -34.90 -3.43
N GLY A 579 30.57 -34.66 -3.57
CA GLY A 579 29.96 -33.36 -3.39
C GLY A 579 28.44 -33.42 -3.28
N THR A 580 27.81 -32.29 -2.94
CA THR A 580 26.36 -32.16 -2.79
C THR A 580 25.83 -30.98 -3.60
N ALA A 581 24.65 -31.12 -4.19
CA ALA A 581 23.94 -30.04 -4.89
C ALA A 581 22.57 -29.81 -4.25
N THR A 582 22.31 -28.59 -3.77
CA THR A 582 21.04 -28.22 -3.12
C THR A 582 20.27 -27.26 -4.01
N PHE A 583 19.08 -27.67 -4.48
CA PHE A 583 18.19 -26.86 -5.30
C PHE A 583 17.16 -26.11 -4.45
N SER A 584 17.00 -24.81 -4.70
CA SER A 584 16.01 -23.96 -4.02
C SER A 584 15.28 -23.08 -5.01
N VAL A 585 13.95 -22.97 -4.88
CA VAL A 585 13.13 -22.02 -5.66
C VAL A 585 13.19 -20.65 -4.99
N THR A 586 13.56 -19.61 -5.75
CA THR A 586 13.74 -18.23 -5.23
C THR A 586 12.54 -17.33 -5.52
N SER A 587 11.79 -17.59 -6.59
CA SER A 587 10.50 -16.92 -6.91
C SER A 587 9.64 -17.84 -7.78
N ASN A 588 8.32 -17.76 -7.68
CA ASN A 588 7.39 -18.62 -8.42
C ASN A 588 6.09 -17.86 -8.71
N TRP A 589 5.72 -17.78 -9.99
CA TRP A 589 4.53 -17.04 -10.48
C TRP A 589 3.54 -17.95 -11.22
N GLY A 590 3.60 -19.27 -11.00
CA GLY A 590 2.71 -20.26 -11.57
C GLY A 590 3.18 -20.83 -12.90
N SER A 591 3.36 -19.99 -13.94
CA SER A 591 3.82 -20.46 -15.26
C SER A 591 5.33 -20.72 -15.35
N GLY A 592 6.09 -20.22 -14.38
CA GLY A 592 7.53 -20.40 -14.27
C GLY A 592 8.06 -19.98 -12.90
N TYR A 593 9.37 -20.15 -12.73
CA TYR A 593 10.06 -19.90 -11.46
C TYR A 593 11.53 -19.54 -11.69
N ASN A 594 12.11 -18.79 -10.75
CA ASN A 594 13.57 -18.70 -10.61
C ASN A 594 14.05 -19.70 -9.55
N PHE A 595 15.27 -20.18 -9.72
CA PHE A 595 15.90 -21.12 -8.81
C PHE A 595 17.36 -20.77 -8.54
N SER A 596 17.91 -21.40 -7.51
CA SER A 596 19.32 -21.40 -7.18
C SER A 596 19.79 -22.82 -6.89
N ILE A 597 21.05 -23.13 -7.23
CA ILE A 597 21.71 -24.38 -6.89
C ILE A 597 22.99 -24.04 -6.13
N ILE A 598 23.13 -24.57 -4.92
CA ILE A 598 24.38 -24.52 -4.15
C ILE A 598 25.11 -25.84 -4.37
N ILE A 599 26.30 -25.78 -4.96
CA ILE A 599 27.18 -26.92 -5.19
C ILE A 599 28.28 -26.87 -4.13
N LYS A 600 28.35 -27.88 -3.27
CA LYS A 600 29.34 -28.00 -2.20
C LYS A 600 30.32 -29.12 -2.49
N ASN A 601 31.60 -28.83 -2.32
CA ASN A 601 32.67 -29.81 -2.39
C ASN A 601 32.79 -30.50 -1.02
N ASN A 602 32.47 -31.79 -0.96
CA ASN A 602 32.57 -32.62 0.24
C ASN A 602 33.87 -33.43 0.28
N GLY A 603 34.68 -33.35 -0.78
CA GLY A 603 35.97 -34.02 -0.88
C GLY A 603 37.09 -33.26 -0.18
N THR A 604 38.28 -33.86 -0.24
CA THR A 604 39.52 -33.34 0.38
C THR A 604 40.40 -32.53 -0.59
N THR A 605 40.07 -32.51 -1.89
CA THR A 605 40.82 -31.79 -2.94
C THR A 605 39.95 -30.73 -3.63
N PRO A 606 40.53 -29.61 -4.09
CA PRO A 606 39.80 -28.64 -4.91
C PRO A 606 39.23 -29.33 -6.16
N ILE A 607 38.00 -28.97 -6.54
CA ILE A 607 37.39 -29.36 -7.82
C ILE A 607 37.72 -28.27 -8.82
N LYS A 608 38.39 -28.62 -9.91
CA LYS A 608 38.71 -27.69 -11.02
C LYS A 608 37.82 -27.97 -12.23
N ASN A 609 37.45 -26.89 -12.92
CA ASN A 609 36.55 -26.95 -14.07
C ASN A 609 35.29 -27.79 -13.79
N TRP A 610 34.60 -27.49 -12.70
CA TRP A 610 33.48 -28.31 -12.26
C TRP A 610 32.41 -28.50 -13.35
N LYS A 611 31.83 -29.70 -13.35
CA LYS A 611 30.64 -30.12 -14.08
C LYS A 611 29.66 -30.75 -13.10
N LEU A 612 28.39 -30.38 -13.22
CA LEU A 612 27.27 -30.92 -12.43
C LEU A 612 26.34 -31.70 -13.36
N GLU A 613 26.13 -32.98 -13.07
CA GLU A 613 25.18 -33.86 -13.75
C GLU A 613 24.05 -34.24 -12.78
N PHE A 614 22.80 -34.20 -13.23
CA PHE A 614 21.64 -34.55 -12.40
C PHE A 614 20.41 -34.84 -13.24
N ASP A 615 19.44 -35.52 -12.64
CA ASP A 615 18.12 -35.73 -13.23
C ASP A 615 17.12 -34.72 -12.66
N TYR A 616 16.28 -34.15 -13.52
CA TYR A 616 15.26 -33.18 -13.15
C TYR A 616 14.04 -33.29 -14.06
N SER A 617 12.92 -33.78 -13.53
CA SER A 617 11.63 -33.91 -14.23
C SER A 617 10.92 -32.57 -14.42
N GLY A 618 11.59 -31.63 -15.07
CA GLY A 618 11.08 -30.29 -15.37
C GLY A 618 11.87 -29.61 -16.48
N ASN A 619 11.54 -28.34 -16.75
CA ASN A 619 12.16 -27.59 -17.84
C ASN A 619 12.88 -26.33 -17.37
N LEU A 620 14.19 -26.46 -17.11
CA LEU A 620 15.11 -25.34 -16.92
C LEU A 620 15.39 -24.65 -18.27
N THR A 621 15.20 -23.33 -18.33
CA THR A 621 15.25 -22.54 -19.58
C THR A 621 16.44 -21.59 -19.65
N GLN A 622 16.85 -21.03 -18.51
CA GLN A 622 17.97 -20.10 -18.42
C GLN A 622 18.83 -20.44 -17.20
N VAL A 623 20.12 -20.15 -17.30
CA VAL A 623 21.07 -20.24 -16.19
C VAL A 623 21.99 -19.04 -16.21
N TRP A 624 22.41 -18.58 -15.03
CA TRP A 624 23.46 -17.58 -14.85
C TRP A 624 24.62 -18.18 -14.05
N ASP A 625 25.80 -17.60 -14.23
CA ASP A 625 27.09 -18.09 -13.70
C ASP A 625 27.40 -19.56 -14.08
N SER A 626 26.74 -20.07 -15.12
CA SER A 626 26.88 -21.44 -15.61
C SER A 626 26.31 -21.56 -17.03
N LYS A 627 26.46 -22.73 -17.64
CA LYS A 627 25.89 -23.08 -18.96
C LYS A 627 25.27 -24.47 -18.91
N ILE A 628 24.09 -24.64 -19.50
CA ILE A 628 23.51 -25.96 -19.76
C ILE A 628 24.26 -26.53 -20.96
N SER A 629 25.09 -27.56 -20.73
CA SER A 629 25.86 -28.24 -21.77
C SER A 629 25.01 -29.22 -22.57
N SER A 630 24.10 -29.94 -21.92
CA SER A 630 23.15 -30.82 -22.60
C SER A 630 21.90 -31.05 -21.75
N LYS A 631 20.82 -31.43 -22.43
CA LYS A 631 19.59 -31.94 -21.83
C LYS A 631 19.10 -33.13 -22.67
N THR A 632 19.08 -34.33 -22.09
CA THR A 632 18.57 -35.54 -22.76
C THR A 632 17.71 -36.33 -21.78
N ASN A 633 16.46 -36.63 -22.11
CA ASN A 633 15.55 -37.41 -21.26
C ASN A 633 15.48 -36.91 -19.80
N ASN A 634 15.36 -35.59 -19.58
CA ASN A 634 15.37 -34.94 -18.27
C ASN A 634 16.67 -35.07 -17.46
N HIS A 635 17.73 -35.62 -18.05
CA HIS A 635 19.09 -35.56 -17.53
C HIS A 635 19.75 -34.25 -17.98
N TYR A 636 20.30 -33.50 -17.04
CA TYR A 636 20.92 -32.19 -17.23
C TYR A 636 22.42 -32.26 -16.94
N VAL A 637 23.21 -31.67 -17.84
CA VAL A 637 24.64 -31.42 -17.61
C VAL A 637 24.87 -29.92 -17.59
N ILE A 638 25.37 -29.39 -16.47
CA ILE A 638 25.67 -27.97 -16.26
C ILE A 638 27.18 -27.80 -16.03
N THR A 639 27.75 -26.76 -16.65
CA THR A 639 29.17 -26.43 -16.53
C THR A 639 29.38 -25.00 -16.07
N ASN A 640 30.55 -24.72 -15.51
CA ASN A 640 30.98 -23.40 -15.08
C ASN A 640 31.06 -22.35 -16.21
N ALA A 641 31.18 -21.08 -15.82
CA ALA A 641 31.36 -19.92 -16.70
C ALA A 641 32.84 -19.52 -16.90
N GLY A 642 33.77 -20.41 -16.57
CA GLY A 642 35.22 -20.18 -16.63
C GLY A 642 35.78 -19.56 -15.37
N TRP A 643 35.41 -18.31 -15.06
CA TRP A 643 35.95 -17.55 -13.92
C TRP A 643 35.60 -18.16 -12.55
N ASN A 644 34.58 -19.01 -12.51
CA ASN A 644 34.08 -19.69 -11.32
C ASN A 644 34.32 -21.21 -11.36
N GLY A 645 35.33 -21.66 -12.10
CA GLY A 645 35.60 -23.09 -12.34
C GLY A 645 36.21 -23.85 -11.16
N GLU A 646 36.75 -23.18 -10.13
CA GLU A 646 37.41 -23.82 -8.98
C GLU A 646 36.54 -23.77 -7.72
N ILE A 647 36.34 -24.92 -7.07
CA ILE A 647 35.63 -25.04 -5.78
C ILE A 647 36.58 -25.69 -4.77
N PRO A 648 37.06 -24.96 -3.74
CA PRO A 648 37.99 -25.52 -2.75
C PRO A 648 37.33 -26.63 -1.90
N PRO A 649 38.12 -27.50 -1.24
CA PRO A 649 37.61 -28.49 -0.29
C PRO A 649 36.73 -27.82 0.78
N GLY A 650 35.54 -28.38 1.03
CA GLY A 650 34.56 -27.81 1.95
C GLY A 650 33.90 -26.50 1.47
N GLY A 651 34.37 -25.93 0.36
CA GLY A 651 33.82 -24.73 -0.26
C GLY A 651 32.53 -25.00 -1.03
N SER A 652 31.86 -23.92 -1.40
CA SER A 652 30.64 -23.98 -2.19
C SER A 652 30.60 -22.89 -3.26
N ILE A 653 29.96 -23.19 -4.38
CA ILE A 653 29.55 -22.20 -5.37
C ILE A 653 28.03 -22.14 -5.46
N THR A 654 27.50 -20.95 -5.70
CA THR A 654 26.06 -20.76 -5.96
C THR A 654 25.87 -20.33 -7.40
N ILE A 655 25.01 -21.05 -8.11
CA ILE A 655 24.51 -20.67 -9.44
C ILE A 655 23.00 -20.44 -9.35
N GLY A 656 22.41 -19.91 -10.42
CA GLY A 656 20.95 -19.84 -10.51
C GLY A 656 20.44 -19.88 -11.94
N GLY A 657 19.12 -19.84 -12.06
CA GLY A 657 18.47 -19.92 -13.35
C GLY A 657 16.97 -19.70 -13.27
N ALA A 658 16.31 -19.88 -14.41
CA ALA A 658 14.86 -19.86 -14.55
C ALA A 658 14.35 -21.16 -15.18
N GLY A 659 13.13 -21.53 -14.83
CA GLY A 659 12.41 -22.68 -15.38
C GLY A 659 10.97 -22.35 -15.75
N THR A 660 10.36 -23.24 -16.52
CA THR A 660 8.95 -23.17 -16.96
C THR A 660 8.17 -24.37 -16.45
N GLY A 661 6.86 -24.21 -16.26
CA GLY A 661 6.03 -25.20 -15.56
C GLY A 661 6.25 -25.14 -14.05
N ASN A 662 6.00 -26.25 -13.36
CA ASN A 662 6.22 -26.34 -11.92
C ASN A 662 7.64 -26.88 -11.58
N PRO A 663 8.17 -26.57 -10.38
CA PRO A 663 9.40 -27.16 -9.89
C PRO A 663 9.32 -28.70 -9.75
N ALA A 664 10.47 -29.35 -9.80
CA ALA A 664 10.69 -30.76 -9.47
C ALA A 664 11.87 -30.93 -8.49
N GLU A 665 12.12 -32.15 -8.02
CA GLU A 665 13.32 -32.48 -7.26
C GLU A 665 14.57 -32.52 -8.16
N LEU A 666 15.71 -32.04 -7.65
CA LEU A 666 17.03 -32.29 -8.25
C LEU A 666 17.55 -33.62 -7.69
N LEU A 667 17.69 -34.63 -8.56
CA LEU A 667 18.04 -36.01 -8.18
C LEU A 667 19.37 -36.44 -8.78
N ASN A 668 20.01 -37.43 -8.16
CA ASN A 668 21.21 -38.10 -8.68
C ASN A 668 22.36 -37.13 -9.03
N ALA A 669 22.53 -36.08 -8.22
CA ALA A 669 23.55 -35.08 -8.44
C ALA A 669 24.95 -35.68 -8.35
N VAL A 670 25.75 -35.53 -9.40
CA VAL A 670 27.17 -35.90 -9.44
C VAL A 670 27.98 -34.67 -9.82
N ILE A 671 29.03 -34.40 -9.06
CA ILE A 671 29.96 -33.30 -9.34
C ILE A 671 31.30 -33.91 -9.74
N GLY A 672 31.74 -33.58 -10.94
CA GLY A 672 33.00 -34.03 -11.51
C GLY A 672 33.84 -32.88 -12.04
N GLU A 673 35.02 -33.22 -12.54
CA GLU A 673 35.87 -32.32 -13.33
C GLU A 673 35.63 -32.60 -14.82
N ASN A 674 35.59 -31.53 -15.63
CA ASN A 674 35.52 -31.62 -17.08
C ASN A 674 36.88 -31.91 -17.72
#